data_AF-A0A9E0FK24-F1
#
_entry.id   AF-A0A9E0FK24-F1
#
_cell.length_a   1.000
_cell.length_b   1.000
_cell.length_c   1.000
_cell.angle_alpha   90.00
_cell.angle_beta   90.00
_cell.angle_gamma   90.00
#
_symmetry.space_group_name_H-M   'P 1'
#
loop_
_entity.id
_entity.type
_entity.pdbx_description
1 polymer ?
#
loop_
_entity_poly.entity_id
_entity_poly.type
_entity_poly.pdbx_seq_one_letter_code
_entity_poly.pdbx_strand_id
1 'polypeptide(L)'
;MKRILFLLLLLVSNQAWSQSALLFNETRREAYLFRSNSSSSIGQVINKLAQAQGRPATSVDFTLETEQQLRVSRENPRKINLTADIRDLRLRGQFLVQGFNVEQYLMPSSADLSLLFTTLDGLSQVPMKFETNRAIDDRTVERATVNLNDSISKRVKLELVQVRFNYDASALQQLDEYLDAIREYYAADAVLNRAMSRLSTVNPGDMEALDFHNATLTEAEGLLQGLADKGLDDRLPLHTFDPIQFERRLSQLQQDAAQRRVAINQARATLHLFYYNAGLRLLDQHRPLQAREAFRRSLVALPVFAPAAYQLAVLDFEDGRIHESECRIREILENMDPDPDTRRSSEQLAAGIYQGYLQQAFGQLAASRWEDALDPLMKARNLCQDLNGLRCDNRLDSAFRQARGGVYRSMLDQARRDYQTGDLDGAERGIRAAINYQDRHAKYIPSAVDAKEMLNGVYRMRFDRMLNDARAQITQNKYSAAVAKLDEASRIQQQYGFPLPDQYMELRRSAAKPLVLQALSNGNVQAAANNLSGARVTLREAQALQLQNGLDIDADVNATLDQLRKRIFSKECENAQRSMDSLASASRQSMELGDYILADEQMERAIRLAADNKDCALNDQAFKAVRDSIRPVVVFGRELRNVNALQSNGRYAEATEAYLKLDRETDRAMLSRYKVELPAFLIFVQQYGSEGWLIHLIDHFVNQQDPNSALTAARELLTRHVPPANFRQPLIRLGRALAFQDRQRGVSGDWKQAVLQHSKADKRLKALEKGYKDGWKKSTPGR
;
A
#
# COMPACT_ATOMS: atom_id res chain seq x y z
N MET A 1 72.98 23.22 -99.57
CA MET A 1 72.31 21.90 -99.38
C MET A 1 70.81 22.15 -99.56
N LYS A 2 70.20 21.98 -100.75
CA LYS A 2 69.89 20.75 -101.51
C LYS A 2 69.06 19.73 -100.70
N ARG A 3 67.86 19.43 -101.25
CA ARG A 3 66.88 18.36 -100.91
C ARG A 3 66.01 18.74 -99.69
N ILE A 4 64.70 19.01 -99.80
CA ILE A 4 63.64 18.20 -100.40
C ILE A 4 62.55 19.14 -100.96
N LEU A 5 62.50 19.23 -102.28
CA LEU A 5 61.37 19.59 -103.13
C LEU A 5 61.08 18.32 -103.94
N PHE A 6 59.84 18.07 -104.34
CA PHE A 6 59.30 16.88 -105.04
C PHE A 6 58.85 15.71 -104.14
N LEU A 7 57.58 15.73 -103.73
CA LEU A 7 56.57 14.69 -104.03
C LEU A 7 55.24 15.12 -103.41
N LEU A 8 54.13 14.87 -104.10
CA LEU A 8 52.72 15.20 -103.74
C LEU A 8 52.17 16.56 -104.21
N LEU A 9 52.58 16.96 -105.41
CA LEU A 9 51.69 17.59 -106.40
C LEU A 9 51.13 16.45 -107.27
N LEU A 10 49.96 15.90 -106.91
CA LEU A 10 49.03 15.09 -107.75
C LEU A 10 48.05 14.33 -106.84
N LEU A 11 46.97 15.02 -106.45
CA LEU A 11 45.63 14.45 -106.18
C LEU A 11 44.67 15.63 -105.96
N VAL A 12 44.54 16.44 -107.00
CA VAL A 12 43.36 17.29 -107.20
C VAL A 12 42.26 16.36 -107.71
N SER A 13 41.54 15.72 -106.78
CA SER A 13 40.25 15.12 -107.09
C SER A 13 39.19 16.19 -106.85
N ASN A 14 38.62 16.64 -107.97
CA ASN A 14 37.35 17.35 -108.12
C ASN A 14 36.41 17.21 -106.91
N GLN A 15 36.45 18.16 -105.99
CA GLN A 15 35.21 18.66 -105.45
C GLN A 15 34.89 19.91 -106.26
N ALA A 16 33.98 19.75 -107.21
CA ALA A 16 33.33 20.88 -107.83
C ALA A 16 32.75 21.72 -106.69
N TRP A 17 33.39 22.86 -106.42
CA TRP A 17 32.75 23.93 -105.68
C TRP A 17 31.51 24.26 -106.50
N SER A 18 30.34 23.83 -106.05
CA SER A 18 29.10 24.41 -106.53
C SER A 18 29.16 25.87 -106.11
N GLN A 19 29.72 26.72 -106.97
CA GLN A 19 29.76 28.15 -106.76
C GLN A 19 28.31 28.61 -106.78
N SER A 20 27.76 28.82 -105.58
CA SER A 20 26.41 29.33 -105.46
C SER A 20 26.34 30.69 -106.17
N ALA A 21 25.56 30.79 -107.24
CA ALA A 21 25.49 32.02 -108.02
C ALA A 21 24.73 33.08 -107.20
N LEU A 22 25.37 34.21 -106.91
CA LEU A 22 24.76 35.33 -106.23
C LEU A 22 23.81 36.05 -107.18
N LEU A 23 22.53 36.08 -106.85
CA LEU A 23 21.48 36.70 -107.69
C LEU A 23 21.09 38.09 -107.19
N PHE A 24 21.21 38.33 -105.88
CA PHE A 24 20.92 39.61 -105.25
C PHE A 24 21.77 39.73 -103.98
N ASN A 25 22.29 40.93 -103.72
CA ASN A 25 22.98 41.26 -102.48
C ASN A 25 22.81 42.75 -102.22
N GLU A 26 22.28 43.09 -101.07
CA GLU A 26 22.07 44.46 -100.64
C GLU A 26 22.44 44.61 -99.17
N THR A 27 23.11 45.70 -98.85
CA THR A 27 23.43 46.06 -97.47
C THR A 27 22.90 47.46 -97.19
N ARG A 28 22.16 47.63 -96.10
CA ARG A 28 21.56 48.89 -95.68
C ARG A 28 21.74 49.09 -94.19
N ARG A 29 21.74 50.35 -93.76
CA ARG A 29 21.66 50.73 -92.36
C ARG A 29 20.28 51.28 -92.09
N GLU A 30 19.64 50.74 -91.07
CA GLU A 30 18.28 51.12 -90.67
C GLU A 30 18.27 51.59 -89.21
N ALA A 31 17.38 52.51 -88.90
CA ALA A 31 17.20 53.05 -87.57
C ALA A 31 15.73 52.93 -87.15
N TYR A 32 15.49 52.26 -86.03
CA TYR A 32 14.17 51.97 -85.50
C TYR A 32 13.91 52.80 -84.25
N LEU A 33 12.98 53.73 -84.35
CA LEU A 33 12.60 54.59 -83.23
C LEU A 33 11.51 53.93 -82.38
N PHE A 34 11.79 53.73 -81.09
CA PHE A 34 10.86 53.14 -80.13
C PHE A 34 10.20 54.22 -79.27
N ARG A 35 8.85 54.24 -79.24
CA ARG A 35 8.01 55.23 -78.55
C ARG A 35 6.78 54.60 -77.89
N SER A 36 6.21 55.28 -76.90
CA SER A 36 5.11 54.80 -76.04
C SER A 36 3.82 54.36 -76.74
N ASN A 37 3.59 54.73 -78.01
CA ASN A 37 2.37 54.37 -78.75
C ASN A 37 2.38 52.93 -79.33
N SER A 38 3.42 52.14 -79.07
CA SER A 38 3.49 50.73 -79.48
C SER A 38 2.73 49.83 -78.49
N SER A 39 1.66 49.14 -78.91
CA SER A 39 0.95 48.11 -78.12
C SER A 39 1.73 46.80 -77.96
N SER A 40 3.06 46.87 -77.94
CA SER A 40 4.02 45.76 -77.95
C SER A 40 4.85 45.72 -76.67
N SER A 41 5.71 44.70 -76.51
CA SER A 41 6.68 44.57 -75.42
C SER A 41 7.65 45.77 -75.31
N ILE A 42 7.87 46.52 -76.41
CA ILE A 42 8.58 47.82 -76.40
C ILE A 42 7.85 48.85 -75.52
N GLY A 43 6.51 48.90 -75.60
CA GLY A 43 5.72 49.81 -74.77
C GLY A 43 5.86 49.50 -73.28
N GLN A 44 6.03 48.22 -72.92
CA GLN A 44 6.27 47.82 -71.52
C GLN A 44 7.64 48.30 -71.02
N VAL A 45 8.70 48.14 -71.81
CA VAL A 45 10.03 48.68 -71.49
C VAL A 45 9.98 50.20 -71.30
N ILE A 46 9.33 50.92 -72.22
CA ILE A 46 9.19 52.38 -72.14
C ILE A 46 8.42 52.80 -70.88
N ASN A 47 7.33 52.11 -70.55
CA ASN A 47 6.55 52.41 -69.34
C ASN A 47 7.36 52.17 -68.06
N LYS A 48 8.15 51.09 -67.99
CA LYS A 48 9.03 50.79 -66.85
C LYS A 48 10.11 51.86 -66.66
N LEU A 49 10.75 52.28 -67.75
CA LEU A 49 11.72 53.37 -67.74
C LEU A 49 11.09 54.71 -67.34
N ALA A 50 9.94 55.04 -67.92
CA ALA A 50 9.22 56.27 -67.63
C ALA A 50 8.79 56.36 -66.15
N GLN A 51 8.29 55.25 -65.60
CA GLN A 51 7.95 55.12 -64.19
C GLN A 51 9.18 55.31 -63.30
N ALA A 52 10.31 54.66 -63.62
CA ALA A 52 11.54 54.78 -62.84
C ALA A 52 12.16 56.18 -62.91
N GLN A 53 11.97 56.91 -64.01
CA GLN A 53 12.44 58.29 -64.18
C GLN A 53 11.44 59.34 -63.66
N GLY A 54 10.22 58.96 -63.29
CA GLY A 54 9.16 59.87 -62.85
C GLY A 54 8.70 60.83 -63.95
N ARG A 55 8.73 60.39 -65.21
CA ARG A 55 8.34 61.20 -66.38
C ARG A 55 7.26 60.50 -67.20
N PRO A 56 6.45 61.23 -68.01
CA PRO A 56 5.46 60.60 -68.87
C PRO A 56 6.10 59.67 -69.91
N ALA A 57 5.47 58.52 -70.18
CA ALA A 57 5.96 57.55 -71.17
C ALA A 57 6.13 58.15 -72.58
N THR A 58 5.37 59.19 -72.92
CA THR A 58 5.48 59.94 -74.18
C THR A 58 6.80 60.69 -74.33
N SER A 59 7.53 60.93 -73.24
CA SER A 59 8.84 61.63 -73.24
C SER A 59 10.04 60.69 -73.31
N VAL A 60 9.82 59.37 -73.25
CA VAL A 60 10.87 58.35 -73.31
C VAL A 60 10.87 57.75 -74.71
N ASP A 61 11.97 57.96 -75.42
CA ASP A 61 12.25 57.30 -76.69
C ASP A 61 13.72 56.88 -76.79
N PHE A 62 13.96 55.86 -77.60
CA PHE A 62 15.30 55.45 -77.97
C PHE A 62 15.29 54.82 -79.36
N THR A 63 16.44 54.86 -80.02
CA THR A 63 16.61 54.37 -81.38
C THR A 63 17.48 53.13 -81.37
N LEU A 64 17.07 52.08 -82.07
CA LEU A 64 17.90 50.92 -82.37
C LEU A 64 18.41 51.02 -83.81
N GLU A 65 19.71 51.19 -83.96
CA GLU A 65 20.40 51.18 -85.26
C GLU A 65 20.88 49.78 -85.59
N THR A 66 20.71 49.36 -86.85
CA THR A 66 21.14 48.03 -87.32
C THR A 66 21.78 48.10 -88.70
N GLU A 67 22.66 47.15 -89.00
CA GLU A 67 23.18 46.89 -90.34
C GLU A 67 22.54 45.61 -90.89
N GLN A 68 21.84 45.73 -92.02
CA GLN A 68 21.06 44.68 -92.65
C GLN A 68 21.71 44.24 -93.94
N GLN A 69 21.89 42.95 -94.13
CA GLN A 69 22.37 42.35 -95.35
C GLN A 69 21.36 41.32 -95.87
N LEU A 70 20.79 41.61 -97.04
CA LEU A 70 19.86 40.73 -97.75
C LEU A 70 20.60 40.09 -98.92
N ARG A 71 20.54 38.76 -99.02
CA ARG A 71 21.22 38.01 -100.07
C ARG A 71 20.33 36.92 -100.63
N VAL A 72 20.29 36.82 -101.96
CA VAL A 72 19.71 35.69 -102.70
C VAL A 72 20.81 34.97 -103.42
N SER A 73 20.99 33.69 -103.10
CA SER A 73 22.00 32.83 -103.74
C SER A 73 21.34 31.59 -104.32
N ARG A 74 21.78 31.15 -105.50
CA ARG A 74 21.35 29.89 -106.13
C ARG A 74 22.40 28.82 -105.86
N GLU A 75 22.03 27.79 -105.11
CA GLU A 75 22.93 26.69 -104.73
C GLU A 75 23.05 25.64 -105.86
N ASN A 76 21.94 25.38 -106.56
CA ASN A 76 21.87 24.55 -107.76
C ASN A 76 20.67 25.01 -108.62
N PRO A 77 20.48 24.51 -109.86
CA PRO A 77 19.41 24.98 -110.76
C PRO A 77 17.98 24.89 -110.22
N ARG A 78 17.74 24.12 -109.15
CA ARG A 78 16.43 23.92 -108.53
C ARG A 78 16.30 24.50 -107.12
N LYS A 79 17.35 25.16 -106.59
CA LYS A 79 17.37 25.62 -105.19
C LYS A 79 17.91 27.04 -105.06
N ILE A 80 17.09 27.92 -104.50
CA ILE A 80 17.42 29.31 -104.18
C ILE A 80 17.33 29.50 -102.66
N ASN A 81 18.36 30.11 -102.07
CA ASN A 81 18.41 30.45 -100.66
C ASN A 81 18.29 31.97 -100.52
N LEU A 82 17.27 32.42 -99.79
CA LEU A 82 17.07 33.80 -99.37
C LEU A 82 17.65 33.93 -97.96
N THR A 83 18.48 34.93 -97.74
CA THR A 83 19.11 35.18 -96.44
C THR A 83 18.94 36.63 -96.03
N ALA A 84 18.60 36.83 -94.76
CA ALA A 84 18.62 38.14 -94.11
C ALA A 84 19.47 38.05 -92.85
N ASP A 85 20.56 38.80 -92.85
CA ASP A 85 21.49 38.97 -91.74
C ASP A 85 21.28 40.38 -91.16
N ILE A 86 20.96 40.51 -89.88
CA ILE A 86 20.87 41.81 -89.19
C ILE A 86 21.89 41.80 -88.06
N ARG A 87 22.85 42.73 -88.09
CA ARG A 87 23.99 42.78 -87.19
C ARG A 87 24.24 44.21 -86.70
N ASP A 88 25.23 44.37 -85.82
CA ASP A 88 25.64 45.66 -85.25
C ASP A 88 24.47 46.42 -84.60
N LEU A 89 23.65 45.72 -83.82
CA LEU A 89 22.57 46.36 -83.05
C LEU A 89 23.16 47.34 -82.04
N ARG A 90 22.84 48.63 -82.21
CA ARG A 90 23.31 49.72 -81.35
C ARG A 90 22.16 50.57 -80.88
N LEU A 91 22.07 50.77 -79.57
CA LEU A 91 21.07 51.62 -78.96
C LEU A 91 21.58 53.07 -78.91
N ARG A 92 20.72 54.02 -79.26
CA ARG A 92 20.95 55.46 -79.09
C ARG A 92 19.80 56.08 -78.31
N GLY A 93 20.11 56.73 -77.20
CA GLY A 93 19.12 57.32 -76.32
C GLY A 93 19.71 57.72 -74.98
N GLN A 94 18.84 58.12 -74.06
CA GLN A 94 19.22 58.39 -72.67
C GLN A 94 18.98 57.14 -71.84
N PHE A 95 20.07 56.46 -71.44
CA PHE A 95 20.03 55.21 -70.71
C PHE A 95 20.39 55.36 -69.23
N LEU A 96 20.24 56.56 -68.67
CA LEU A 96 20.48 56.81 -67.25
C LEU A 96 19.16 56.87 -66.49
N VAL A 97 19.02 56.02 -65.48
CA VAL A 97 17.96 56.09 -64.47
C VAL A 97 18.61 56.46 -63.15
N GLN A 98 18.36 57.68 -62.67
CA GLN A 98 18.96 58.20 -61.43
C GLN A 98 20.49 58.02 -61.38
N GLY A 99 21.15 58.20 -62.53
CA GLY A 99 22.61 58.07 -62.68
C GLY A 99 23.13 56.66 -62.98
N PHE A 100 22.33 55.60 -62.81
CA PHE A 100 22.70 54.24 -63.18
C PHE A 100 22.42 53.97 -64.67
N ASN A 101 23.38 53.34 -65.35
CA ASN A 101 23.20 52.94 -66.75
C ASN A 101 22.30 51.69 -66.83
N VAL A 102 21.24 51.76 -67.64
CA VAL A 102 20.27 50.67 -67.89
C VAL A 102 20.39 50.08 -69.30
N GLU A 103 21.30 50.59 -70.15
CA GLU A 103 21.40 50.25 -71.58
C GLU A 103 21.44 48.74 -71.85
N GLN A 104 22.17 47.98 -71.03
CA GLN A 104 22.31 46.53 -71.19
C GLN A 104 20.99 45.76 -71.08
N TYR A 105 19.99 46.32 -70.38
CA TYR A 105 18.67 45.73 -70.21
C TYR A 105 17.66 46.20 -71.28
N LEU A 106 18.09 47.05 -72.22
CA LEU A 106 17.26 47.63 -73.28
C LEU A 106 17.51 47.01 -74.66
N MET A 107 18.27 45.91 -74.73
CA MET A 107 18.43 45.16 -75.98
C MET A 107 17.22 44.23 -76.17
N PRO A 108 16.53 44.25 -77.33
CA PRO A 108 15.41 43.33 -77.57
C PRO A 108 15.87 41.87 -77.61
N SER A 109 15.00 40.95 -77.19
CA SER A 109 15.27 39.50 -77.17
C SER A 109 15.10 38.82 -78.53
N SER A 110 14.24 39.35 -79.40
CA SER A 110 13.97 38.77 -80.72
C SER A 110 13.49 39.81 -81.74
N ALA A 111 13.48 39.44 -83.02
CA ALA A 111 12.92 40.22 -84.11
C ALA A 111 12.03 39.36 -85.02
N ASP A 112 10.81 39.84 -85.29
CA ASP A 112 9.95 39.32 -86.35
C ASP A 112 10.33 39.98 -87.67
N LEU A 113 10.67 39.15 -88.66
CA LEU A 113 11.14 39.56 -89.97
C LEU A 113 10.12 39.14 -91.04
N SER A 114 9.73 40.08 -91.91
CA SER A 114 8.94 39.81 -93.12
C SER A 114 9.77 40.05 -94.37
N LEU A 115 10.09 38.99 -95.08
CA LEU A 115 10.83 39.01 -96.34
C LEU A 115 9.86 38.97 -97.51
N LEU A 116 10.02 39.86 -98.48
CA LEU A 116 9.28 39.89 -99.73
C LEU A 116 10.24 39.59 -100.88
N PHE A 117 10.02 38.46 -101.55
CA PHE A 117 10.82 38.03 -102.68
C PHE A 117 10.04 38.21 -103.98
N THR A 118 10.64 38.90 -104.94
CA THR A 118 10.01 39.27 -106.22
C THR A 118 10.89 38.88 -107.40
N THR A 119 10.28 38.32 -108.44
CA THR A 119 10.95 37.94 -109.69
C THR A 119 10.72 39.02 -110.74
N LEU A 120 11.77 39.44 -111.45
CA LEU A 120 11.71 40.61 -112.34
C LEU A 120 11.60 40.24 -113.84
N ASP A 121 11.55 38.96 -114.19
CA ASP A 121 11.43 38.48 -115.58
C ASP A 121 9.99 37.95 -115.87
N GLY A 122 9.22 38.65 -116.73
CA GLY A 122 7.90 38.20 -117.23
C GLY A 122 6.67 39.04 -116.79
N LEU A 123 5.55 38.93 -117.51
CA LEU A 123 4.33 39.78 -117.39
C LEU A 123 3.43 39.49 -116.16
N SER A 124 3.79 38.56 -115.27
CA SER A 124 3.07 38.31 -114.00
C SER A 124 4.06 38.26 -112.83
N GLN A 125 4.15 39.36 -112.08
CA GLN A 125 5.00 39.53 -110.91
C GLN A 125 4.19 39.21 -109.64
N VAL A 126 4.24 37.97 -109.14
CA VAL A 126 3.60 37.63 -107.85
C VAL A 126 4.67 37.59 -106.77
N PRO A 127 4.72 38.58 -105.85
CA PRO A 127 5.71 38.59 -104.78
C PRO A 127 5.36 37.54 -103.71
N MET A 128 6.37 36.80 -103.24
CA MET A 128 6.24 35.81 -102.16
C MET A 128 6.67 36.42 -100.83
N LYS A 129 5.80 36.35 -99.82
CA LYS A 129 6.07 36.85 -98.46
C LYS A 129 6.45 35.69 -97.52
N PHE A 130 7.52 35.87 -96.75
CA PHE A 130 7.97 34.92 -95.71
C PHE A 130 8.08 35.64 -94.38
N GLU A 131 7.53 35.05 -93.32
CA GLU A 131 7.58 35.61 -91.98
C GLU A 131 8.35 34.67 -91.06
N THR A 132 9.21 35.23 -90.21
CA THR A 132 10.00 34.43 -89.28
C THR A 132 10.43 35.23 -88.06
N ASN A 133 10.43 34.61 -86.88
CA ASN A 133 10.96 35.20 -85.65
C ASN A 133 12.38 34.69 -85.41
N ARG A 134 13.31 35.57 -85.07
CA ARG A 134 14.71 35.24 -84.82
C ARG A 134 15.17 35.80 -83.48
N ALA A 135 15.87 34.98 -82.71
CA ALA A 135 16.47 35.41 -81.45
C ALA A 135 17.55 36.46 -81.70
N ILE A 136 17.76 37.33 -80.73
CA ILE A 136 18.86 38.29 -80.70
C ILE A 136 19.85 37.82 -79.65
N ASP A 137 21.09 37.64 -80.08
CA ASP A 137 22.23 37.31 -79.22
C ASP A 137 23.45 38.12 -79.66
N ASP A 138 24.23 38.56 -78.68
CA ASP A 138 25.46 39.37 -78.87
C ASP A 138 25.32 40.48 -79.95
N ARG A 139 24.27 41.30 -79.81
CA ARG A 139 23.96 42.42 -80.75
C ARG A 139 23.76 41.99 -82.21
N THR A 140 23.37 40.75 -82.44
CA THR A 140 23.05 40.20 -83.76
C THR A 140 21.71 39.47 -83.73
N VAL A 141 20.94 39.57 -84.81
CA VAL A 141 19.73 38.76 -85.01
C VAL A 141 20.16 37.46 -85.69
N GLU A 142 19.69 36.32 -85.18
CA GLU A 142 19.92 35.01 -85.81
C GLU A 142 19.52 35.07 -87.31
N ARG A 143 20.39 34.54 -88.18
CA ARG A 143 20.19 34.61 -89.63
C ARG A 143 18.86 33.99 -90.06
N ALA A 144 18.00 34.78 -90.71
CA ALA A 144 16.84 34.23 -91.39
C ALA A 144 17.23 33.63 -92.73
N THR A 145 16.92 32.34 -92.94
CA THR A 145 17.15 31.64 -94.21
C THR A 145 15.85 31.01 -94.69
N VAL A 146 15.48 31.25 -95.95
CA VAL A 146 14.33 30.63 -96.62
C VAL A 146 14.83 29.92 -97.87
N ASN A 147 14.49 28.65 -98.03
CA ASN A 147 14.89 27.84 -99.17
C ASN A 147 13.70 27.63 -100.11
N LEU A 148 13.86 27.94 -101.39
CA LEU A 148 12.85 27.79 -102.43
C LEU A 148 13.29 26.73 -103.45
N ASN A 149 12.42 25.77 -103.73
CA ASN A 149 12.65 24.68 -104.66
C ASN A 149 12.00 24.97 -106.02
N ASP A 150 12.50 25.95 -106.78
CA ASP A 150 12.00 26.23 -108.13
C ASP A 150 13.04 26.93 -109.04
N SER A 151 12.98 26.63 -110.33
CA SER A 151 13.79 27.14 -111.45
C SER A 151 13.44 28.58 -111.84
N ILE A 152 13.35 29.45 -110.83
CA ILE A 152 12.91 30.83 -110.97
C ILE A 152 14.05 31.74 -111.45
N SER A 153 13.82 32.44 -112.58
CA SER A 153 14.38 33.72 -113.12
C SER A 153 15.87 34.10 -112.88
N LYS A 154 16.48 34.87 -113.80
CA LYS A 154 17.86 35.39 -113.62
C LYS A 154 17.89 36.73 -112.85
N ARG A 155 16.78 37.46 -112.75
CA ARG A 155 16.68 38.74 -112.03
C ARG A 155 15.66 38.68 -110.90
N VAL A 156 16.14 38.89 -109.68
CA VAL A 156 15.33 38.78 -108.46
C VAL A 156 15.59 39.97 -107.54
N LYS A 157 14.60 40.29 -106.69
CA LYS A 157 14.70 41.30 -105.63
C LYS A 157 14.25 40.67 -104.32
N LEU A 158 14.97 40.94 -103.24
CA LEU A 158 14.58 40.56 -101.89
C LEU A 158 14.46 41.83 -101.05
N GLU A 159 13.34 42.02 -100.39
CA GLU A 159 13.08 43.18 -99.54
C GLU A 159 12.72 42.70 -98.14
N LEU A 160 13.26 43.36 -97.12
CA LEU A 160 12.82 43.20 -95.75
C LEU A 160 11.74 44.25 -95.50
N VAL A 161 10.47 43.87 -95.67
CA VAL A 161 9.33 44.81 -95.68
C VAL A 161 8.82 45.15 -94.28
N GLN A 162 9.11 44.32 -93.28
CA GLN A 162 8.75 44.60 -91.90
C GLN A 162 9.78 43.97 -90.95
N VAL A 163 10.18 44.74 -89.95
CA VAL A 163 10.99 44.30 -88.82
C VAL A 163 10.31 44.77 -87.54
N ARG A 164 9.99 43.85 -86.63
CA ARG A 164 9.42 44.17 -85.31
C ARG A 164 10.28 43.54 -84.22
N PHE A 165 10.83 44.37 -83.35
CA PHE A 165 11.59 43.92 -82.20
C PHE A 165 10.68 43.60 -81.02
N ASN A 166 11.02 42.54 -80.28
CA ASN A 166 10.23 42.06 -79.15
C ASN A 166 11.15 41.76 -77.95
N TYR A 167 10.66 42.06 -76.74
CA TYR A 167 11.23 41.59 -75.47
C TYR A 167 10.43 40.40 -74.96
N ASP A 168 11.13 39.40 -74.45
CA ASP A 168 10.52 38.30 -73.71
C ASP A 168 10.30 38.68 -72.23
N ALA A 169 9.65 37.78 -71.48
CA ALA A 169 9.38 37.98 -70.06
C ALA A 169 10.66 38.06 -69.21
N SER A 170 11.72 37.35 -69.60
CA SER A 170 12.99 37.31 -68.87
C SER A 170 13.70 38.67 -68.93
N ALA A 171 13.80 39.27 -70.12
CA ALA A 171 14.39 40.59 -70.32
C ALA A 171 13.61 41.68 -69.56
N LEU A 172 12.28 41.59 -69.55
CA LEU A 172 11.43 42.51 -68.80
C LEU A 172 11.62 42.37 -67.28
N GLN A 173 11.76 41.14 -66.79
CA GLN A 173 12.01 40.87 -65.37
C GLN A 173 13.39 41.37 -64.94
N GLN A 174 14.45 41.13 -65.74
CA GLN A 174 15.80 41.63 -65.44
C GLN A 174 15.84 43.16 -65.38
N LEU A 175 15.11 43.82 -66.28
CA LEU A 175 14.94 45.28 -66.22
C LEU A 175 14.25 45.71 -64.93
N ASP A 176 13.15 45.06 -64.54
CA ASP A 176 12.46 45.36 -63.28
C ASP A 176 13.37 45.16 -62.06
N GLU A 177 14.06 44.02 -61.96
CA GLU A 177 14.94 43.70 -60.83
C GLU A 177 16.07 44.72 -60.67
N TYR A 178 16.62 45.22 -61.78
CA TYR A 178 17.64 46.25 -61.77
C TYR A 178 17.07 47.63 -61.40
N LEU A 179 15.89 47.99 -61.92
CA LEU A 179 15.22 49.24 -61.55
C LEU A 179 14.78 49.25 -60.07
N ASP A 180 14.36 48.10 -59.54
CA ASP A 180 14.04 47.94 -58.12
C ASP A 180 15.30 47.97 -57.26
N ALA A 181 16.43 47.41 -57.70
CA ALA A 181 17.72 47.56 -57.01
C ALA A 181 18.12 49.04 -56.88
N ILE A 182 17.97 49.84 -57.95
CA ILE A 182 18.21 51.30 -57.91
C ILE A 182 17.32 51.98 -56.87
N ARG A 183 16.02 51.61 -56.83
CA ARG A 183 15.07 52.18 -55.85
C ARG A 183 15.45 51.81 -54.41
N GLU A 184 15.81 50.54 -54.18
CA GLU A 184 16.25 50.05 -52.88
C GLU A 184 17.53 50.72 -52.40
N TYR A 185 18.47 50.97 -53.32
CA TYR A 185 19.71 51.69 -53.05
C TYR A 185 19.44 53.12 -52.58
N TYR A 186 18.62 53.91 -53.28
CA TYR A 186 18.30 55.26 -52.79
C TYR A 186 17.44 55.25 -51.52
N ALA A 187 16.60 54.24 -51.32
CA ALA A 187 15.87 54.06 -50.06
C ALA A 187 16.79 53.70 -48.88
N ALA A 188 17.96 53.09 -49.14
CA ALA A 188 18.93 52.74 -48.12
C ALA A 188 19.49 53.96 -47.38
N ASP A 189 19.56 55.14 -48.03
CA ASP A 189 20.05 56.36 -47.39
C ASP A 189 19.23 56.73 -46.14
N ALA A 190 17.89 56.65 -46.22
CA ALA A 190 17.02 56.91 -45.07
C ALA A 190 17.24 55.91 -43.93
N VAL A 191 17.50 54.64 -44.27
CA VAL A 191 17.79 53.58 -43.28
C VAL A 191 19.15 53.79 -42.64
N LEU A 192 20.18 54.12 -43.41
CA LEU A 192 21.52 54.47 -42.91
C LEU A 192 21.47 55.67 -41.96
N ASN A 193 20.72 56.71 -42.32
CA ASN A 193 20.53 57.89 -41.45
C ASN A 193 19.80 57.54 -40.15
N ARG A 194 18.80 56.66 -40.21
CA ARG A 194 18.10 56.17 -39.03
C ARG A 194 19.01 55.34 -38.12
N ALA A 195 19.81 54.43 -38.68
CA ALA A 195 20.78 53.63 -37.93
C ALA A 195 21.82 54.54 -37.24
N MET A 196 22.36 55.53 -37.96
CA MET A 196 23.29 56.52 -37.41
C MET A 196 22.68 57.31 -36.24
N SER A 197 21.44 57.79 -36.38
CA SER A 197 20.72 58.50 -35.31
C SER A 197 20.46 57.62 -34.08
N ARG A 198 20.15 56.33 -34.28
CA ARG A 198 20.04 55.38 -33.17
C ARG A 198 21.38 55.18 -32.47
N LEU A 199 22.45 54.89 -33.21
CA LEU A 199 23.78 54.66 -32.65
C LEU A 199 24.31 55.86 -31.86
N SER A 200 24.05 57.09 -32.30
CA SER A 200 24.50 58.30 -31.59
C SER A 200 23.86 58.48 -30.21
N THR A 201 22.68 57.90 -29.97
CA THR A 201 21.99 57.95 -28.68
C THR A 201 22.42 56.85 -27.71
N VAL A 202 23.08 55.79 -28.18
CA VAL A 202 23.53 54.68 -27.34
C VAL A 202 24.67 55.16 -26.46
N ASN A 203 24.50 55.16 -25.14
CA ASN A 203 25.56 55.51 -24.19
C ASN A 203 25.89 54.31 -23.29
N PRO A 204 26.97 53.56 -23.57
CA PRO A 204 27.37 52.42 -22.73
C PRO A 204 27.80 52.80 -21.30
N GLY A 205 28.13 54.07 -21.04
CA GLY A 205 28.51 54.55 -19.72
C GLY A 205 27.33 54.87 -18.79
N ASP A 206 26.12 54.96 -19.34
CA ASP A 206 24.90 55.15 -18.56
C ASP A 206 24.40 53.81 -18.03
N MET A 207 24.97 53.42 -16.89
CA MET A 207 24.72 52.13 -16.24
C MET A 207 23.27 51.97 -15.75
N GLU A 208 22.55 53.07 -15.50
CA GLU A 208 21.17 53.03 -14.99
C GLU A 208 20.16 52.69 -16.09
N ALA A 209 20.42 53.11 -17.34
CA ALA A 209 19.58 52.84 -18.50
C ALA A 209 20.22 51.83 -19.48
N LEU A 210 21.11 50.96 -19.00
CA LEU A 210 21.90 50.08 -19.86
C LEU A 210 21.04 49.15 -20.74
N ASP A 211 19.92 48.65 -20.23
CA ASP A 211 18.99 47.80 -21.00
C ASP A 211 18.32 48.58 -22.15
N PHE A 212 17.98 49.84 -21.91
CA PHE A 212 17.43 50.72 -22.94
C PHE A 212 18.47 51.00 -24.05
N HIS A 213 19.73 51.25 -23.66
CA HIS A 213 20.83 51.43 -24.59
C HIS A 213 21.11 50.15 -25.40
N ASN A 214 21.02 48.98 -24.77
CA ASN A 214 21.15 47.68 -25.43
C ASN A 214 20.03 47.41 -26.46
N ALA A 215 18.79 47.76 -26.12
CA ALA A 215 17.66 47.64 -27.05
C ALA A 215 17.84 48.57 -28.26
N THR A 216 18.22 49.83 -28.02
CA THR A 216 18.48 50.82 -29.06
C THR A 216 19.61 50.40 -30.00
N LEU A 217 20.68 49.80 -29.46
CA LEU A 217 21.78 49.25 -30.26
C LEU A 217 21.32 48.07 -31.13
N THR A 218 20.54 47.16 -30.56
CA THR A 218 19.99 46.00 -31.29
C THR A 218 19.10 46.44 -32.45
N GLU A 219 18.28 47.48 -32.27
CA GLU A 219 17.49 48.06 -33.37
C GLU A 219 18.39 48.57 -34.50
N ALA A 220 19.47 49.29 -34.17
CA ALA A 220 20.41 49.82 -35.17
C ALA A 220 21.14 48.70 -35.91
N GLU A 221 21.61 47.68 -35.20
CA GLU A 221 22.23 46.48 -35.79
C GLU A 221 21.27 45.76 -36.75
N GLY A 222 19.99 45.62 -36.38
CA GLY A 222 18.97 45.03 -37.25
C GLY A 222 18.73 45.81 -38.54
N LEU A 223 18.74 47.15 -38.47
CA LEU A 223 18.64 48.00 -39.67
C LEU A 223 19.85 47.81 -40.59
N LEU A 224 21.06 47.76 -40.04
CA LEU A 224 22.30 47.60 -40.80
C LEU A 224 22.40 46.21 -41.42
N GLN A 225 22.05 45.16 -40.67
CA GLN A 225 22.02 43.80 -41.19
C GLN A 225 21.00 43.67 -42.33
N GLY A 226 19.80 44.22 -42.15
CA GLY A 226 18.77 44.21 -43.20
C GLY A 226 19.14 45.00 -44.46
N LEU A 227 20.11 45.92 -44.39
CA LEU A 227 20.70 46.55 -45.58
C LEU A 227 21.77 45.68 -46.22
N ALA A 228 22.64 45.05 -45.43
CA ALA A 228 23.68 44.14 -45.91
C ALA A 228 23.06 42.94 -46.64
N ASP A 229 21.99 42.37 -46.10
CA ASP A 229 21.30 41.20 -46.67
C ASP A 229 20.67 41.45 -48.06
N LYS A 230 20.54 42.73 -48.48
CA LYS A 230 20.01 43.08 -49.80
C LYS A 230 21.01 42.90 -50.94
N GLY A 231 22.30 42.77 -50.65
CA GLY A 231 23.37 42.57 -51.64
C GLY A 231 23.36 43.62 -52.76
N LEU A 232 23.23 44.90 -52.40
CA LEU A 232 23.12 45.99 -53.39
C LEU A 232 24.42 46.21 -54.18
N ASP A 233 25.57 45.92 -53.57
CA ASP A 233 26.91 45.90 -54.17
C ASP A 233 27.05 44.82 -55.26
N ASP A 234 26.41 43.67 -55.08
CA ASP A 234 26.38 42.61 -56.10
C ASP A 234 25.41 42.94 -57.25
N ARG A 235 24.36 43.73 -56.98
CA ARG A 235 23.27 44.03 -57.92
C ARG A 235 23.44 45.33 -58.70
N LEU A 236 24.25 46.26 -58.20
CA LEU A 236 24.52 47.56 -58.80
C LEU A 236 26.04 47.79 -58.90
N PRO A 237 26.52 48.50 -59.93
CA PRO A 237 27.95 48.75 -60.11
C PRO A 237 28.47 49.89 -59.19
N LEU A 238 28.33 49.72 -57.87
CA LEU A 238 28.59 50.76 -56.86
C LEU A 238 30.05 51.26 -56.87
N HIS A 239 31.02 50.41 -57.22
CA HIS A 239 32.42 50.84 -57.39
C HIS A 239 32.62 51.93 -58.45
N THR A 240 31.73 52.01 -59.44
CA THR A 240 31.77 53.03 -60.50
C THR A 240 30.87 54.22 -60.20
N PHE A 241 29.74 54.00 -59.52
CA PHE A 241 28.75 55.03 -59.21
C PHE A 241 28.03 54.75 -57.88
N ASP A 242 28.49 55.40 -56.81
CA ASP A 242 27.92 55.31 -55.46
C ASP A 242 27.70 56.72 -54.84
N PRO A 243 26.71 57.49 -55.32
CA PRO A 243 26.44 58.85 -54.83
C PRO A 243 26.06 58.94 -53.35
N ILE A 244 25.45 57.90 -52.73
CA ILE A 244 25.10 57.93 -51.30
C ILE A 244 26.22 57.37 -50.41
N GLN A 245 27.30 56.87 -51.01
CA GLN A 245 28.44 56.24 -50.36
C GLN A 245 28.03 55.03 -49.51
N PHE A 246 27.16 54.19 -50.07
CA PHE A 246 26.51 53.08 -49.41
C PHE A 246 27.51 52.14 -48.73
N GLU A 247 28.48 51.60 -49.47
CA GLU A 247 29.44 50.61 -48.95
C GLU A 247 30.25 51.20 -47.78
N ARG A 248 30.77 52.42 -47.98
CA ARG A 248 31.57 53.13 -46.98
C ARG A 248 30.75 53.39 -45.71
N ARG A 249 29.52 53.89 -45.84
CA ARG A 249 28.68 54.25 -44.69
C ARG A 249 28.16 53.02 -43.96
N LEU A 250 27.75 51.98 -44.68
CA LEU A 250 27.32 50.72 -44.09
C LEU A 250 28.46 50.10 -43.25
N SER A 251 29.66 50.00 -43.83
CA SER A 251 30.83 49.48 -43.14
C SER A 251 31.20 50.30 -41.89
N GLN A 252 31.20 51.63 -41.99
CA GLN A 252 31.47 52.51 -40.85
C GLN A 252 30.46 52.34 -39.72
N LEU A 253 29.16 52.29 -40.03
CA LEU A 253 28.11 52.13 -39.03
C LEU A 253 28.12 50.74 -38.40
N GLN A 254 28.44 49.69 -39.16
CA GLN A 254 28.62 48.34 -38.63
C GLN A 254 29.81 48.26 -37.65
N GLN A 255 30.92 48.95 -37.95
CA GLN A 255 32.07 49.05 -37.04
C GLN A 255 31.72 49.81 -35.74
N ASP A 256 31.01 50.94 -35.84
CA ASP A 256 30.54 51.70 -34.66
C ASP A 256 29.59 50.86 -33.79
N ALA A 257 28.62 50.19 -34.42
CA ALA A 257 27.72 49.26 -33.72
C ALA A 257 28.49 48.15 -32.99
N ALA A 258 29.47 47.51 -33.65
CA ALA A 258 30.29 46.47 -33.05
C ALA A 258 31.11 46.99 -31.85
N GLN A 259 31.70 48.18 -31.94
CA GLN A 259 32.43 48.80 -30.82
C GLN A 259 31.50 49.07 -29.63
N ARG A 260 30.31 49.62 -29.89
CA ARG A 260 29.30 49.87 -28.84
C ARG A 260 28.79 48.57 -28.22
N ARG A 261 28.65 47.51 -29.00
CA ARG A 261 28.26 46.17 -28.51
C ARG A 261 29.26 45.63 -27.50
N VAL A 262 30.56 45.77 -27.79
CA VAL A 262 31.63 45.41 -26.85
C VAL A 262 31.54 46.24 -25.57
N ALA A 263 31.37 47.55 -25.69
CA ALA A 263 31.25 48.44 -24.54
C ALA A 263 30.02 48.13 -23.66
N ILE A 264 28.84 47.88 -24.26
CA ILE A 264 27.63 47.45 -23.53
C ILE A 264 27.85 46.13 -22.80
N ASN A 265 28.51 45.16 -23.43
CA ASN A 265 28.81 43.88 -22.80
C ASN A 265 29.77 44.03 -21.61
N GLN A 266 30.78 44.90 -21.71
CA GLN A 266 31.68 45.23 -20.60
C GLN A 266 30.97 45.96 -19.45
N ALA A 267 30.09 46.91 -19.77
CA ALA A 267 29.25 47.59 -18.80
C ALA A 267 28.34 46.58 -18.06
N ARG A 268 27.71 45.65 -18.79
CA ARG A 268 26.86 44.61 -18.19
C ARG A 268 27.63 43.69 -17.27
N ALA A 269 28.85 43.30 -17.65
CA ALA A 269 29.72 42.45 -16.84
C ALA A 269 30.13 43.10 -15.50
N THR A 270 30.17 44.43 -15.43
CA THR A 270 30.60 45.20 -14.25
C THR A 270 29.44 45.90 -13.53
N LEU A 271 28.19 45.68 -13.96
CA LEU A 271 27.00 46.35 -13.43
C LEU A 271 26.76 46.08 -11.94
N HIS A 272 27.07 44.86 -11.47
CA HIS A 272 26.99 44.52 -10.05
C HIS A 272 27.96 45.39 -9.21
N LEU A 273 29.19 45.60 -9.68
CA LEU A 273 30.18 46.47 -9.00
C LEU A 273 29.71 47.93 -8.94
N PHE A 274 29.07 48.43 -10.00
CA PHE A 274 28.51 49.78 -10.02
C PHE A 274 27.49 49.96 -8.89
N TYR A 275 26.51 49.06 -8.79
CA TYR A 275 25.48 49.12 -7.76
C TYR A 275 26.04 48.86 -6.35
N TYR A 276 26.99 47.93 -6.20
CA TYR A 276 27.67 47.69 -4.93
C TYR A 276 28.38 48.94 -4.42
N ASN A 277 29.18 49.59 -5.27
CA ASN A 277 29.89 50.82 -4.90
C ASN A 277 28.93 51.99 -4.63
N ALA A 278 27.79 52.06 -5.34
CA ALA A 278 26.73 53.01 -5.01
C ALA A 278 26.15 52.75 -3.62
N GLY A 279 25.92 51.48 -3.28
CA GLY A 279 25.49 51.05 -1.95
C GLY A 279 26.45 51.49 -0.85
N LEU A 280 27.76 51.25 -1.02
CA LEU A 280 28.78 51.69 -0.07
C LEU A 280 28.77 53.21 0.14
N ARG A 281 28.74 54.01 -0.94
CA ARG A 281 28.65 55.48 -0.83
C ARG A 281 27.39 55.94 -0.10
N LEU A 282 26.27 55.24 -0.28
CA LEU A 282 25.01 55.54 0.41
C LEU A 282 25.09 55.21 1.90
N LEU A 283 25.84 54.18 2.29
CA LEU A 283 26.15 53.91 3.70
C LEU A 283 27.00 55.03 4.31
N ASP A 284 28.05 55.49 3.62
CA ASP A 284 28.89 56.61 4.08
C ASP A 284 28.04 57.89 4.29
N GLN A 285 27.00 58.07 3.49
CA GLN A 285 26.04 59.18 3.59
C GLN A 285 24.93 58.96 4.62
N HIS A 286 24.98 57.87 5.41
CA HIS A 286 23.96 57.51 6.41
C HIS A 286 22.56 57.30 5.80
N ARG A 287 22.49 56.71 4.59
CA ARG A 287 21.24 56.42 3.85
C ARG A 287 21.03 54.90 3.67
N PRO A 288 20.83 54.13 4.75
CA PRO A 288 20.84 52.67 4.71
C PRO A 288 19.69 52.06 3.88
N LEU A 289 18.51 52.68 3.84
CA LEU A 289 17.39 52.20 3.02
C LEU A 289 17.72 52.22 1.53
N GLN A 290 18.42 53.25 1.06
CA GLN A 290 18.81 53.37 -0.34
C GLN A 290 20.02 52.47 -0.64
N ALA A 291 20.96 52.36 0.30
CA ALA A 291 22.08 51.44 0.19
C ALA A 291 21.59 49.99 0.01
N ARG A 292 20.58 49.59 0.81
CA ARG A 292 19.91 48.28 0.70
C ARG A 292 19.37 48.02 -0.70
N GLU A 293 18.72 49.02 -1.31
CA GLU A 293 18.21 48.87 -2.67
C GLU A 293 19.33 48.77 -3.70
N ALA A 294 20.41 49.53 -3.54
CA ALA A 294 21.59 49.42 -4.39
C ALA A 294 22.23 48.02 -4.29
N PHE A 295 22.42 47.47 -3.09
CA PHE A 295 22.93 46.10 -2.94
C PHE A 295 21.99 45.04 -3.54
N ARG A 296 20.66 45.23 -3.45
CA ARG A 296 19.71 44.35 -4.15
C ARG A 296 19.87 44.42 -5.67
N ARG A 297 19.98 45.62 -6.24
CA ARG A 297 20.26 45.78 -7.68
C ARG A 297 21.59 45.15 -8.08
N SER A 298 22.60 45.19 -7.20
CA SER A 298 23.86 44.45 -7.40
C SER A 298 23.63 42.95 -7.50
N LEU A 299 22.81 42.37 -6.63
CA LEU A 299 22.49 40.94 -6.65
C LEU A 299 21.56 40.55 -7.82
N VAL A 300 20.71 41.47 -8.30
CA VAL A 300 19.97 41.25 -9.56
C VAL A 300 20.94 41.17 -10.74
N ALA A 301 22.00 41.98 -10.75
CA ALA A 301 23.02 41.96 -11.80
C ALA A 301 23.97 40.75 -11.69
N LEU A 302 24.32 40.31 -10.48
CA LEU A 302 25.09 39.09 -10.22
C LEU A 302 24.62 38.41 -8.91
N PRO A 303 23.76 37.37 -8.98
CA PRO A 303 23.12 36.77 -7.81
C PRO A 303 24.07 36.18 -6.76
N VAL A 304 25.22 35.68 -7.19
CA VAL A 304 26.25 35.07 -6.32
C VAL A 304 27.32 36.07 -5.87
N PHE A 305 27.05 37.37 -5.96
CA PHE A 305 28.00 38.40 -5.54
C PHE A 305 28.01 38.57 -4.01
N ALA A 306 28.81 37.75 -3.34
CA ALA A 306 28.91 37.68 -1.88
C ALA A 306 29.11 39.03 -1.17
N PRO A 307 29.93 39.99 -1.66
CA PRO A 307 30.11 41.26 -0.95
C PRO A 307 28.83 42.07 -0.77
N ALA A 308 27.95 42.12 -1.77
CA ALA A 308 26.67 42.81 -1.66
C ALA A 308 25.70 42.07 -0.73
N ALA A 309 25.68 40.74 -0.78
CA ALA A 309 24.89 39.92 0.14
C ALA A 309 25.34 40.11 1.59
N TYR A 310 26.66 40.21 1.83
CA TYR A 310 27.23 40.48 3.15
C TYR A 310 26.77 41.83 3.69
N GLN A 311 26.83 42.91 2.89
CA GLN A 311 26.35 44.23 3.34
C GLN A 311 24.85 44.22 3.69
N LEU A 312 24.03 43.45 2.95
CA LEU A 312 22.63 43.24 3.33
C LEU A 312 22.47 42.49 4.65
N ALA A 313 23.32 41.48 4.90
CA ALA A 313 23.32 40.74 6.17
C ALA A 313 23.72 41.63 7.35
N VAL A 314 24.70 42.52 7.17
CA VAL A 314 25.09 43.53 8.18
C VAL A 314 23.90 44.44 8.50
N LEU A 315 23.26 45.01 7.48
CA LEU A 315 22.10 45.88 7.66
C LEU A 315 20.91 45.17 8.31
N ASP A 316 20.70 43.87 8.02
CA ASP A 316 19.67 43.07 8.69
C ASP A 316 20.00 42.83 10.18
N PHE A 317 21.27 42.60 10.50
CA PHE A 317 21.73 42.42 11.88
C PHE A 317 21.57 43.70 12.70
N GLU A 318 21.97 44.85 12.14
CA GLU A 318 21.86 46.17 12.79
C GLU A 318 20.40 46.57 13.05
N ASP A 319 19.47 46.20 12.16
CA ASP A 319 18.03 46.41 12.33
C ASP A 319 17.40 45.45 13.37
N GLY A 320 18.19 44.56 13.99
CA GLY A 320 17.70 43.53 14.92
C GLY A 320 17.02 42.33 14.24
N ARG A 321 17.05 42.25 12.90
CA ARG A 321 16.55 41.13 12.10
C ARG A 321 17.59 40.03 12.01
N ILE A 322 17.89 39.44 13.18
CA ILE A 322 18.98 38.47 13.37
C ILE A 322 18.80 37.22 12.51
N HIS A 323 17.56 36.74 12.34
CA HIS A 323 17.30 35.53 11.55
C HIS A 323 17.51 35.76 10.05
N GLU A 324 17.10 36.90 9.54
CA GLU A 324 17.28 37.31 8.15
C GLU A 324 18.77 37.49 7.83
N SER A 325 19.53 38.04 8.78
CA SER A 325 20.99 38.09 8.71
C SER A 325 21.61 36.69 8.70
N GLU A 326 21.16 35.77 9.57
CA GLU A 326 21.63 34.37 9.61
C GLU A 326 21.43 33.67 8.27
N CYS A 327 20.22 33.76 7.70
CA CYS A 327 19.89 33.13 6.42
C CYS A 327 20.82 33.63 5.30
N ARG A 328 21.13 34.93 5.25
CA ARG A 328 22.07 35.47 4.27
C ARG A 328 23.50 35.00 4.52
N ILE A 329 23.95 34.96 5.77
CA ILE A 329 25.30 34.51 6.10
C ILE A 329 25.52 33.04 5.73
N ARG A 330 24.53 32.18 5.97
CA ARG A 330 24.57 30.78 5.51
C ARG A 330 24.68 30.70 3.99
N GLU A 331 23.83 31.43 3.27
CA GLU A 331 23.88 31.47 1.81
C GLU A 331 25.25 31.93 1.29
N ILE A 332 25.85 32.96 1.91
CA ILE A 332 27.18 33.45 1.53
C ILE A 332 28.23 32.36 1.72
N LEU A 333 28.27 31.71 2.88
CA LEU A 333 29.33 30.77 3.24
C LEU A 333 29.17 29.39 2.60
N GLU A 334 27.94 28.99 2.25
CA GLU A 334 27.62 27.68 1.68
C GLU A 334 27.51 27.73 0.15
N ASN A 335 27.01 28.82 -0.45
CA ASN A 335 26.57 28.84 -1.86
C ASN A 335 27.20 29.92 -2.76
N MET A 336 27.92 30.93 -2.22
CA MET A 336 28.39 32.08 -3.02
C MET A 336 29.90 32.16 -3.29
N ASP A 337 30.69 31.16 -2.87
CA ASP A 337 32.17 31.14 -2.95
C ASP A 337 32.84 32.51 -2.67
N PRO A 338 32.70 33.05 -1.45
CA PRO A 338 33.16 34.39 -1.11
C PRO A 338 34.68 34.49 -1.13
N ASP A 339 35.18 35.66 -1.53
CA ASP A 339 36.59 36.00 -1.39
C ASP A 339 37.05 35.93 0.09
N PRO A 340 38.36 35.81 0.37
CA PRO A 340 38.86 35.58 1.73
C PRO A 340 38.43 36.65 2.75
N ASP A 341 38.28 37.91 2.35
CA ASP A 341 37.91 38.98 3.26
C ASP A 341 36.40 39.00 3.51
N THR A 342 35.58 38.78 2.48
CA THR A 342 34.13 38.60 2.64
C THR A 342 33.82 37.37 3.49
N ARG A 343 34.55 36.25 3.29
CA ARG A 343 34.43 35.04 4.10
C ARG A 343 34.73 35.30 5.56
N ARG A 344 35.88 35.90 5.86
CA ARG A 344 36.28 36.26 7.24
C ARG A 344 35.25 37.19 7.90
N SER A 345 34.76 38.19 7.17
CA SER A 345 33.77 39.14 7.67
C SER A 345 32.42 38.48 7.93
N SER A 346 32.03 37.53 7.09
CA SER A 346 30.80 36.73 7.24
C SER A 346 30.88 35.78 8.44
N GLU A 347 32.03 35.14 8.67
CA GLU A 347 32.29 34.33 9.86
C GLU A 347 32.26 35.18 11.15
N GLN A 348 32.80 36.40 11.12
CA GLN A 348 32.72 37.34 12.24
C GLN A 348 31.27 37.77 12.52
N LEU A 349 30.49 38.07 11.48
CA LEU A 349 29.07 38.41 11.64
C LEU A 349 28.28 37.20 12.16
N ALA A 350 28.59 35.97 11.72
CA ALA A 350 27.99 34.75 12.27
C ALA A 350 28.22 34.61 13.78
N ALA A 351 29.44 34.92 14.25
CA ALA A 351 29.73 34.97 15.67
C ALA A 351 28.91 36.06 16.40
N GLY A 352 28.70 37.22 15.77
CA GLY A 352 27.81 38.27 16.26
C GLY A 352 26.34 37.83 16.37
N ILE A 353 25.81 37.17 15.34
CA ILE A 353 24.46 36.57 15.30
C ILE A 353 24.29 35.54 16.42
N TYR A 354 25.29 34.67 16.60
CA TYR A 354 25.33 33.71 17.70
C TYR A 354 25.25 34.39 19.08
N GLN A 355 26.03 35.46 19.30
CA GLN A 355 25.93 36.23 20.54
C GLN A 355 24.58 36.93 20.69
N GLY A 356 23.99 37.41 19.60
CA GLY A 356 22.65 38.02 19.58
C GLY A 356 21.57 37.05 20.05
N TYR A 357 21.59 35.81 19.56
CA TYR A 357 20.68 34.77 20.05
C TYR A 357 20.91 34.44 21.53
N LEU A 358 22.17 34.35 21.97
CA LEU A 358 22.45 34.16 23.40
C LEU A 358 21.94 35.32 24.26
N GLN A 359 22.10 36.57 23.82
CA GLN A 359 21.59 37.74 24.54
C GLN A 359 20.05 37.73 24.65
N GLN A 360 19.35 37.39 23.55
CA GLN A 360 17.89 37.22 23.59
C GLN A 360 17.49 36.15 24.60
N ALA A 361 18.14 34.98 24.57
CA ALA A 361 17.90 33.90 25.52
C ALA A 361 18.17 34.34 26.97
N PHE A 362 19.30 35.01 27.25
CA PHE A 362 19.63 35.48 28.58
C PHE A 362 18.65 36.53 29.11
N GLY A 363 18.11 37.39 28.24
CA GLY A 363 17.02 38.31 28.59
C GLY A 363 15.78 37.56 29.07
N GLN A 364 15.37 36.50 28.37
CA GLN A 364 14.22 35.68 28.77
C GLN A 364 14.49 34.90 30.07
N LEU A 365 15.70 34.37 30.23
CA LEU A 365 16.12 33.70 31.47
C LEU A 365 16.11 34.62 32.68
N ALA A 366 16.59 35.87 32.53
CA ALA A 366 16.54 36.87 33.59
C ALA A 366 15.10 37.24 33.98
N ALA A 367 14.17 37.20 33.03
CA ALA A 367 12.75 37.43 33.25
C ALA A 367 11.97 36.19 33.75
N SER A 368 12.65 35.08 34.06
CA SER A 368 12.04 33.79 34.44
C SER A 368 11.08 33.20 33.39
N ARG A 369 11.22 33.62 32.12
CA ARG A 369 10.47 33.08 30.98
C ARG A 369 11.23 31.89 30.39
N TRP A 370 11.21 30.79 31.12
CA TRP A 370 12.07 29.63 30.84
C TRP A 370 11.81 28.96 29.49
N GLU A 371 10.53 28.88 29.09
CA GLU A 371 10.13 28.28 27.80
C GLU A 371 10.53 29.16 26.62
N ASP A 372 10.25 30.47 26.71
CA ASP A 372 10.59 31.46 25.67
C ASP A 372 12.09 31.54 25.41
N ALA A 373 12.93 31.26 26.42
CA ALA A 373 14.38 31.21 26.26
C ALA A 373 14.86 30.06 25.36
N LEU A 374 14.08 28.99 25.18
CA LEU A 374 14.54 27.79 24.48
C LEU A 374 14.70 27.97 22.97
N ASP A 375 13.83 28.77 22.33
CA ASP A 375 13.90 29.04 20.88
C ASP A 375 15.21 29.75 20.48
N PRO A 376 15.59 30.90 21.06
CA PRO A 376 16.87 31.54 20.75
C PRO A 376 18.07 30.65 21.12
N LEU A 377 17.99 29.84 22.18
CA LEU A 377 19.05 28.88 22.51
C LEU A 377 19.19 27.78 21.44
N MET A 378 18.08 27.30 20.88
CA MET A 378 18.11 26.33 19.79
C MET A 378 18.69 26.94 18.51
N LYS A 379 18.31 28.17 18.17
CA LYS A 379 18.91 28.89 17.03
C LYS A 379 20.42 29.09 17.19
N ALA A 380 20.86 29.53 18.38
CA ALA A 380 22.27 29.63 18.71
C ALA A 380 23.01 28.28 18.58
N ARG A 381 22.40 27.18 19.05
CA ARG A 381 22.98 25.84 18.92
C ARG A 381 23.15 25.43 17.46
N ASN A 382 22.08 25.53 16.67
CA ASN A 382 22.11 25.08 15.28
C ASN A 382 23.16 25.88 14.50
N LEU A 383 23.19 27.20 14.70
CA LEU A 383 24.18 28.07 14.05
C LEU A 383 25.62 27.65 14.35
N CYS A 384 25.97 27.38 15.61
CA CYS A 384 27.34 26.99 15.98
C CYS A 384 27.69 25.52 15.66
N GLN A 385 26.70 24.67 15.37
CA GLN A 385 26.94 23.28 14.99
C GLN A 385 27.04 23.10 13.48
N ASP A 386 26.22 23.84 12.73
CA ASP A 386 26.11 23.68 11.28
C ASP A 386 27.15 24.51 10.53
N LEU A 387 27.50 25.69 11.06
CA LEU A 387 28.41 26.60 10.37
C LEU A 387 29.88 26.32 10.74
N ASN A 388 30.62 25.78 9.77
CA ASN A 388 32.05 25.52 9.91
C ASN A 388 32.82 26.78 10.34
N GLY A 389 33.65 26.66 11.38
CA GLY A 389 34.46 27.75 11.92
C GLY A 389 33.84 28.45 13.14
N LEU A 390 32.54 28.28 13.40
CA LEU A 390 31.90 28.80 14.62
C LEU A 390 31.96 27.77 15.75
N ARG A 391 32.37 28.18 16.95
CA ARG A 391 32.46 27.29 18.13
C ARG A 391 31.29 27.53 19.09
N CYS A 392 30.62 26.46 19.50
CA CYS A 392 29.63 26.52 20.56
C CYS A 392 30.31 26.81 21.91
N ASP A 393 29.91 27.91 22.55
CA ASP A 393 30.38 28.32 23.87
C ASP A 393 29.71 27.50 24.99
N ASN A 394 30.44 27.23 26.07
CA ASN A 394 29.93 26.62 27.31
C ASN A 394 28.75 27.40 27.92
N ARG A 395 28.67 28.71 27.67
CA ARG A 395 27.52 29.55 28.06
C ARG A 395 26.20 29.02 27.51
N LEU A 396 26.19 28.43 26.31
CA LEU A 396 25.00 27.83 25.70
C LEU A 396 24.48 26.64 26.51
N ASP A 397 25.36 25.70 26.88
CA ASP A 397 24.98 24.53 27.66
C ASP A 397 24.55 24.90 29.09
N SER A 398 25.18 25.92 29.69
CA SER A 398 24.72 26.51 30.95
C SER A 398 23.32 27.11 30.84
N ALA A 399 23.04 27.85 29.77
CA ALA A 399 21.74 28.46 29.52
C ALA A 399 20.64 27.40 29.30
N PHE A 400 20.94 26.31 28.58
CA PHE A 400 20.01 25.19 28.45
C PHE A 400 19.72 24.51 29.78
N ARG A 401 20.73 24.32 30.65
CA ARG A 401 20.51 23.83 32.02
C ARG A 401 19.58 24.74 32.81
N GLN A 402 19.79 26.05 32.74
CA GLN A 402 18.96 27.03 33.43
C GLN A 402 17.53 27.06 32.89
N ALA A 403 17.34 27.11 31.57
CA ALA A 403 16.03 27.11 30.92
C ALA A 403 15.25 25.84 31.24
N ARG A 404 15.81 24.66 30.93
CA ARG A 404 15.15 23.37 31.13
C ARG A 404 14.88 23.11 32.62
N GLY A 405 15.84 23.43 33.50
CA GLY A 405 15.66 23.35 34.94
C GLY A 405 14.59 24.32 35.47
N GLY A 406 14.44 25.49 34.86
CA GLY A 406 13.37 26.44 35.16
C GLY A 406 11.98 25.90 34.79
N VAL A 407 11.82 25.36 33.58
CA VAL A 407 10.56 24.72 33.14
C VAL A 407 10.18 23.57 34.07
N TYR A 408 11.14 22.69 34.36
CA TYR A 408 10.93 21.56 35.27
C TYR A 408 10.48 21.99 36.67
N ARG A 409 11.13 23.02 37.24
CA ARG A 409 10.72 23.58 38.54
C ARG A 409 9.31 24.19 38.50
N SER A 410 8.98 24.92 37.43
CA SER A 410 7.63 25.47 37.25
C SER A 410 6.55 24.38 37.22
N MET A 411 6.82 23.24 36.57
CA MET A 411 5.93 22.08 36.58
C MET A 411 5.73 21.53 38.01
N LEU A 412 6.82 21.39 38.78
CA LEU A 412 6.75 20.92 40.16
C LEU A 412 6.07 21.91 41.10
N ASP A 413 6.26 23.22 40.91
CA ASP A 413 5.59 24.24 41.71
C ASP A 413 4.08 24.25 41.45
N GLN A 414 3.65 24.03 40.19
CA GLN A 414 2.24 23.83 39.90
C GLN A 414 1.69 22.56 40.56
N ALA A 415 2.38 21.44 40.41
CA ALA A 415 1.93 20.20 41.02
C ALA A 415 1.90 20.26 42.55
N ARG A 416 2.82 21.03 43.17
CA ARG A 416 2.82 21.32 44.61
C ARG A 416 1.60 22.14 45.02
N ARG A 417 1.18 23.12 44.22
CA ARG A 417 -0.07 23.87 44.47
C ARG A 417 -1.28 22.94 44.44
N ASP A 418 -1.38 22.09 43.42
CA ASP A 418 -2.47 21.11 43.29
C ASP A 418 -2.49 20.13 44.48
N TYR A 419 -1.32 19.70 44.94
CA TYR A 419 -1.18 18.85 46.12
C TYR A 419 -1.69 19.57 47.39
N GLN A 420 -1.31 20.84 47.58
CA GLN A 420 -1.71 21.65 48.74
C GLN A 420 -3.21 21.99 48.76
N THR A 421 -3.83 22.19 47.60
CA THR A 421 -5.28 22.44 47.48
C THR A 421 -6.11 21.15 47.56
N GLY A 422 -5.44 20.00 47.56
CA GLY A 422 -6.07 18.68 47.70
C GLY A 422 -6.52 18.05 46.38
N ASP A 423 -6.21 18.67 45.23
CA ASP A 423 -6.36 18.07 43.89
C ASP A 423 -5.23 17.08 43.63
N LEU A 424 -5.39 15.88 44.16
CA LEU A 424 -4.40 14.81 44.05
C LEU A 424 -4.26 14.29 42.62
N ASP A 425 -5.30 14.38 41.80
CA ASP A 425 -5.25 13.95 40.40
C ASP A 425 -4.49 14.96 39.55
N GLY A 426 -4.70 16.27 39.78
CA GLY A 426 -3.90 17.34 39.19
C GLY A 426 -2.43 17.24 39.57
N ALA A 427 -2.15 17.09 40.86
CA ALA A 427 -0.79 16.92 41.38
C ALA A 427 -0.08 15.72 40.74
N GLU A 428 -0.72 14.55 40.68
CA GLU A 428 -0.14 13.36 40.06
C GLU A 428 0.18 13.58 38.57
N ARG A 429 -0.76 14.16 37.81
CA ARG A 429 -0.54 14.44 36.38
C ARG A 429 0.64 15.39 36.19
N GLY A 430 0.71 16.47 36.97
CA GLY A 430 1.79 17.45 36.92
C GLY A 430 3.16 16.83 37.26
N ILE A 431 3.23 16.01 38.30
CA ILE A 431 4.46 15.32 38.71
C ILE A 431 4.93 14.34 37.65
N ARG A 432 4.01 13.52 37.09
CA ARG A 432 4.36 12.56 36.03
C ARG A 432 4.83 13.29 34.76
N ALA A 433 4.22 14.43 34.42
CA ALA A 433 4.69 15.27 33.32
C ALA A 433 6.10 15.81 33.58
N ALA A 434 6.40 16.26 34.80
CA ALA A 434 7.73 16.70 35.19
C ALA A 434 8.77 15.56 35.10
N ILE A 435 8.44 14.34 35.55
CA ILE A 435 9.32 13.16 35.41
C ILE A 435 9.61 12.88 33.93
N ASN A 436 8.58 12.86 33.07
CA ASN A 436 8.76 12.64 31.64
C ASN A 436 9.61 13.74 30.98
N TYR A 437 9.40 14.99 31.38
CA TYR A 437 10.19 16.12 30.90
C TYR A 437 11.67 15.97 31.29
N GLN A 438 11.95 15.54 32.52
CA GLN A 438 13.31 15.23 32.98
C GLN A 438 13.93 14.09 32.15
N ASP A 439 13.21 12.99 31.93
CA ASP A 439 13.70 11.85 31.15
C ASP A 439 14.14 12.28 29.73
N ARG A 440 13.33 13.09 29.05
CA ARG A 440 13.65 13.62 27.71
C ARG A 440 14.82 14.60 27.70
N HIS A 441 15.14 15.19 28.84
CA HIS A 441 16.13 16.26 28.98
C HIS A 441 17.19 15.95 30.05
N ALA A 442 17.52 14.66 30.26
CA ALA A 442 18.39 14.20 31.33
C ALA A 442 19.79 14.82 31.32
N LYS A 443 20.32 15.21 30.14
CA LYS A 443 21.58 15.97 30.02
C LYS A 443 21.54 17.29 30.82
N TYR A 444 20.37 17.93 30.89
CA TYR A 444 20.20 19.25 31.50
C TYR A 444 19.54 19.19 32.88
N ILE A 445 18.80 18.12 33.17
CA ILE A 445 18.11 17.89 34.44
C ILE A 445 18.55 16.52 34.98
N PRO A 446 19.57 16.45 35.85
CA PRO A 446 20.22 15.18 36.20
C PRO A 446 19.38 14.22 37.04
N SER A 447 18.37 14.71 37.76
CA SER A 447 17.63 13.90 38.74
C SER A 447 16.16 14.30 38.79
N ALA A 448 15.29 13.31 39.00
CA ALA A 448 13.87 13.47 39.27
C ALA A 448 13.48 13.04 40.69
N VAL A 449 14.44 13.03 41.64
CA VAL A 449 14.20 12.62 43.03
C VAL A 449 13.06 13.42 43.66
N ASP A 450 13.10 14.76 43.58
CA ASP A 450 12.07 15.64 44.15
C ASP A 450 10.67 15.34 43.61
N ALA A 451 10.55 15.05 42.31
CA ALA A 451 9.29 14.67 41.68
C ALA A 451 8.79 13.32 42.20
N LYS A 452 9.68 12.33 42.32
CA LYS A 452 9.32 10.99 42.84
C LYS A 452 8.91 11.04 44.31
N GLU A 453 9.60 11.84 45.13
CA GLU A 453 9.23 12.06 46.53
C GLU A 453 7.86 12.74 46.65
N MET A 454 7.59 13.76 45.82
CA MET A 454 6.28 14.41 45.79
C MET A 454 5.17 13.42 45.36
N LEU A 455 5.46 12.53 44.40
CA LEU A 455 4.52 11.49 43.98
C LEU A 455 4.18 10.52 45.12
N ASN A 456 5.19 10.11 45.89
CA ASN A 456 4.98 9.29 47.08
C ASN A 456 4.11 10.02 48.12
N GLY A 457 4.30 11.33 48.29
CA GLY A 457 3.45 12.20 49.13
C GLY A 457 1.98 12.23 48.67
N VAL A 458 1.73 12.26 47.36
CA VAL A 458 0.36 12.17 46.78
C VAL A 458 -0.30 10.84 47.17
N TYR A 459 0.38 9.72 46.95
CA TYR A 459 -0.18 8.40 47.26
C TYR A 459 -0.36 8.15 48.76
N ARG A 460 0.52 8.72 49.60
CA ARG A 460 0.34 8.71 51.05
C ARG A 460 -0.94 9.45 51.47
N MET A 461 -1.18 10.64 50.90
CA MET A 461 -2.41 11.39 51.20
C MET A 461 -3.68 10.67 50.71
N ARG A 462 -3.62 10.00 49.55
CA ARG A 462 -4.74 9.14 49.08
C ARG A 462 -5.01 8.01 50.06
N PHE A 463 -3.97 7.32 50.49
CA PHE A 463 -4.07 6.25 51.47
C PHE A 463 -4.75 6.73 52.77
N ASP A 464 -4.32 7.87 53.31
CA ASP A 464 -4.91 8.45 54.53
C ASP A 464 -6.39 8.82 54.35
N ARG A 465 -6.78 9.38 53.20
CA ARG A 465 -8.20 9.63 52.86
C ARG A 465 -9.02 8.35 52.86
N MET A 466 -8.47 7.25 52.34
CA MET A 466 -9.15 5.95 52.29
C MET A 466 -9.32 5.34 53.68
N LEU A 467 -8.37 5.53 54.59
CA LEU A 467 -8.54 5.12 55.99
C LEU A 467 -9.66 5.90 56.67
N ASN A 468 -9.75 7.20 56.42
CA ASN A 468 -10.81 8.04 56.97
C ASN A 468 -12.18 7.67 56.40
N ASP A 469 -12.27 7.37 55.10
CA ASP A 469 -13.49 6.85 54.46
C ASP A 469 -13.91 5.52 55.08
N ALA A 470 -12.97 4.59 55.28
CA ALA A 470 -13.24 3.31 55.92
C ALA A 470 -13.77 3.49 57.35
N ARG A 471 -13.17 4.39 58.15
CA ARG A 471 -13.68 4.76 59.49
C ARG A 471 -15.11 5.27 59.42
N ALA A 472 -15.40 6.21 58.51
CA ALA A 472 -16.75 6.74 58.34
C ALA A 472 -17.74 5.64 57.93
N GLN A 473 -17.35 4.72 57.04
CA GLN A 473 -18.18 3.60 56.63
C GLN A 473 -18.46 2.62 57.77
N ILE A 474 -17.47 2.33 58.63
CA ILE A 474 -17.66 1.52 59.85
C ILE A 474 -18.70 2.18 60.76
N THR A 475 -18.61 3.50 61.03
CA THR A 475 -19.60 4.20 61.86
C THR A 475 -21.01 4.20 61.28
N GLN A 476 -21.14 4.03 59.95
CA GLN A 476 -22.41 3.92 59.25
C GLN A 476 -22.89 2.46 59.10
N ASN A 477 -22.25 1.49 59.76
CA ASN A 477 -22.48 0.05 59.61
C ASN A 477 -22.31 -0.49 58.18
N LYS A 478 -21.58 0.23 57.31
CA LYS A 478 -21.27 -0.17 55.92
C LYS A 478 -19.97 -0.98 55.87
N TYR A 479 -19.95 -2.09 56.60
CA TYR A 479 -18.76 -2.90 56.84
C TYR A 479 -18.11 -3.45 55.55
N SER A 480 -18.91 -3.90 54.57
CA SER A 480 -18.39 -4.41 53.30
C SER A 480 -17.68 -3.33 52.48
N ALA A 481 -18.24 -2.12 52.44
CA ALA A 481 -17.62 -0.97 51.78
C ALA A 481 -16.30 -0.57 52.47
N ALA A 482 -16.28 -0.62 53.81
CA ALA A 482 -15.07 -0.32 54.60
C ALA A 482 -13.94 -1.30 54.30
N VAL A 483 -14.22 -2.61 54.26
CA VAL A 483 -13.22 -3.62 53.89
C VAL A 483 -12.70 -3.39 52.46
N ALA A 484 -13.59 -3.14 51.50
CA ALA A 484 -13.19 -2.86 50.12
C ALA A 484 -12.27 -1.62 50.01
N LYS A 485 -12.59 -0.55 50.75
CA LYS A 485 -11.77 0.67 50.81
C LYS A 485 -10.38 0.39 51.43
N LEU A 486 -10.31 -0.45 52.46
CA LEU A 486 -9.04 -0.87 53.08
C LEU A 486 -8.20 -1.78 52.19
N ASP A 487 -8.83 -2.58 51.34
CA ASP A 487 -8.16 -3.39 50.31
C ASP A 487 -7.57 -2.52 49.20
N GLU A 488 -8.30 -1.50 48.75
CA GLU A 488 -7.77 -0.49 47.83
C GLU A 488 -6.56 0.23 48.45
N ALA A 489 -6.65 0.62 49.74
CA ALA A 489 -5.56 1.27 50.45
C ALA A 489 -4.31 0.36 50.56
N SER A 490 -4.50 -0.94 50.86
CA SER A 490 -3.42 -1.93 50.90
C SER A 490 -2.70 -2.06 49.55
N ARG A 491 -3.45 -2.07 48.45
CA ARG A 491 -2.87 -2.13 47.09
C ARG A 491 -1.97 -0.92 46.80
N ILE A 492 -2.41 0.29 47.16
CA ILE A 492 -1.59 1.50 47.01
C ILE A 492 -0.32 1.40 47.87
N GLN A 493 -0.45 0.93 49.11
CA GLN A 493 0.69 0.75 50.00
C GLN A 493 1.71 -0.26 49.44
N GLN A 494 1.26 -1.41 48.93
CA GLN A 494 2.13 -2.43 48.31
C GLN A 494 2.86 -1.89 47.08
N GLN A 495 2.16 -1.10 46.25
CA GLN A 495 2.73 -0.55 45.02
C GLN A 495 3.79 0.53 45.30
N TYR A 496 3.61 1.35 46.34
CA TYR A 496 4.46 2.52 46.61
C TYR A 496 5.36 2.38 47.85
N GLY A 497 5.25 1.28 48.60
CA GLY A 497 6.25 0.84 49.58
C GLY A 497 6.37 1.68 50.86
N PHE A 498 5.35 2.46 51.23
CA PHE A 498 5.36 3.22 52.50
C PHE A 498 4.87 2.35 53.68
N PRO A 499 5.29 2.62 54.94
CA PRO A 499 4.90 1.80 56.10
C PRO A 499 3.41 1.89 56.40
N LEU A 500 2.79 0.76 56.77
CA LEU A 500 1.41 0.73 57.25
C LEU A 500 1.33 1.34 58.66
N PRO A 501 0.36 2.23 58.94
CA PRO A 501 0.10 2.69 60.31
C PRO A 501 -0.35 1.53 61.21
N ASP A 502 0.05 1.54 62.48
CA ASP A 502 -0.33 0.50 63.45
C ASP A 502 -1.86 0.29 63.53
N GLN A 503 -2.62 1.38 63.43
CA GLN A 503 -4.08 1.40 63.47
C GLN A 503 -4.75 0.75 62.24
N TYR A 504 -4.02 0.46 61.16
CA TYR A 504 -4.58 -0.13 59.94
C TYR A 504 -5.20 -1.50 60.21
N MET A 505 -4.47 -2.38 60.91
CA MET A 505 -4.95 -3.74 61.20
C MET A 505 -6.09 -3.75 62.19
N GLU A 506 -6.09 -2.83 63.16
CA GLU A 506 -7.22 -2.64 64.08
C GLU A 506 -8.48 -2.21 63.32
N LEU A 507 -8.34 -1.23 62.43
CA LEU A 507 -9.44 -0.75 61.59
C LEU A 507 -9.98 -1.86 60.68
N ARG A 508 -9.09 -2.65 60.08
CA ARG A 508 -9.44 -3.80 59.23
C ARG A 508 -10.21 -4.88 59.99
N ARG A 509 -9.77 -5.23 61.20
CA ARG A 509 -10.50 -6.17 62.09
C ARG A 509 -11.87 -5.64 62.45
N SER A 510 -11.97 -4.35 62.80
CA SER A 510 -13.25 -3.72 63.17
C SER A 510 -14.27 -3.71 62.02
N ALA A 511 -13.81 -3.54 60.78
CA ALA A 511 -14.65 -3.62 59.59
C ALA A 511 -15.08 -5.07 59.29
N ALA A 512 -14.18 -6.04 59.41
CA ALA A 512 -14.43 -7.40 58.97
C ALA A 512 -15.22 -8.24 59.98
N LYS A 513 -15.07 -8.01 61.29
CA LYS A 513 -15.68 -8.85 62.34
C LYS A 513 -17.20 -9.01 62.17
N PRO A 514 -18.00 -7.95 61.96
CA PRO A 514 -19.45 -8.10 61.77
C PRO A 514 -19.83 -8.91 60.54
N LEU A 515 -19.08 -8.81 59.44
CA LEU A 515 -19.31 -9.57 58.21
C LEU A 515 -19.08 -11.07 58.43
N VAL A 516 -17.99 -11.41 59.10
CA VAL A 516 -17.66 -12.80 59.43
C VAL A 516 -18.72 -13.39 60.36
N LEU A 517 -19.10 -12.67 61.42
CA LEU A 517 -20.15 -13.12 62.34
C LEU A 517 -21.51 -13.28 61.64
N GLN A 518 -21.87 -12.37 60.73
CA GLN A 518 -23.09 -12.48 59.93
C GLN A 518 -23.06 -13.72 59.02
N ALA A 519 -21.95 -13.97 58.34
CA ALA A 519 -21.78 -15.16 57.51
C ALA A 519 -21.93 -16.44 58.35
N LEU A 520 -21.29 -16.50 59.52
CA LEU A 520 -21.39 -17.65 60.42
C LEU A 520 -22.80 -17.85 60.98
N SER A 521 -23.52 -16.76 61.29
CA SER A 521 -24.93 -16.81 61.67
C SER A 521 -25.79 -17.42 60.55
N ASN A 522 -25.58 -16.99 59.31
CA ASN A 522 -26.28 -17.55 58.15
C ASN A 522 -25.97 -19.04 57.95
N GLY A 523 -24.71 -19.45 58.10
CA GLY A 523 -24.31 -20.85 58.09
C GLY A 523 -25.02 -21.67 59.17
N ASN A 524 -25.17 -21.11 60.38
CA ASN A 524 -25.90 -21.75 61.48
C ASN A 524 -27.39 -21.95 61.15
N VAL A 525 -28.03 -20.98 60.50
CA VAL A 525 -29.41 -21.10 60.00
C VAL A 525 -29.52 -22.19 58.93
N GLN A 526 -28.57 -22.26 58.00
CA GLN A 526 -28.54 -23.31 56.97
C GLN A 526 -28.39 -24.71 57.58
N ALA A 527 -27.49 -24.87 58.56
CA ALA A 527 -27.32 -26.13 59.29
C ALA A 527 -28.61 -26.51 60.05
N ALA A 528 -29.29 -25.53 60.67
CA ALA A 528 -30.58 -25.74 61.33
C ALA A 528 -31.65 -26.27 60.36
N ALA A 529 -31.69 -25.70 59.15
CA ALA A 529 -32.62 -26.08 58.08
C ALA A 529 -32.22 -27.36 57.32
N ASN A 530 -31.22 -28.10 57.81
CA ASN A 530 -30.68 -29.31 57.18
C ASN A 530 -30.00 -29.08 55.80
N ASN A 531 -29.67 -27.84 55.46
CA ASN A 531 -28.87 -27.51 54.28
C ASN A 531 -27.37 -27.57 54.60
N LEU A 532 -26.85 -28.79 54.73
CA LEU A 532 -25.48 -29.03 55.20
C LEU A 532 -24.41 -28.67 54.17
N SER A 533 -24.71 -28.83 52.88
CA SER A 533 -23.80 -28.43 51.79
C SER A 533 -23.61 -26.91 51.78
N GLY A 534 -24.70 -26.14 51.89
CA GLY A 534 -24.65 -24.69 52.05
C GLY A 534 -23.86 -24.28 53.29
N ALA A 535 -24.17 -24.87 54.44
CA ALA A 535 -23.52 -24.53 55.70
C ALA A 535 -22.00 -24.75 55.67
N ARG A 536 -21.52 -25.82 55.00
CA ARG A 536 -20.10 -26.10 54.79
C ARG A 536 -19.41 -25.13 53.82
N VAL A 537 -20.14 -24.63 52.81
CA VAL A 537 -19.61 -23.56 51.92
C VAL A 537 -19.43 -22.28 52.73
N THR A 538 -20.48 -21.84 53.42
CA THR A 538 -20.44 -20.63 54.26
C THR A 538 -19.38 -20.72 55.36
N LEU A 539 -19.18 -21.90 55.96
CA LEU A 539 -18.12 -22.13 56.94
C LEU A 539 -16.72 -21.85 56.35
N ARG A 540 -16.44 -22.35 55.13
CA ARG A 540 -15.15 -22.14 54.46
C ARG A 540 -14.94 -20.68 54.06
N GLU A 541 -15.97 -20.03 53.53
CA GLU A 541 -15.93 -18.61 53.17
C GLU A 541 -15.68 -17.72 54.39
N ALA A 542 -16.36 -17.99 55.50
CA ALA A 542 -16.16 -17.26 56.75
C ALA A 542 -14.74 -17.46 57.33
N GLN A 543 -14.16 -18.66 57.23
CA GLN A 543 -12.77 -18.92 57.62
C GLN A 543 -11.76 -18.17 56.75
N ALA A 544 -11.98 -18.12 55.43
CA ALA A 544 -11.13 -17.36 54.53
C ALA A 544 -11.18 -15.85 54.86
N LEU A 545 -12.39 -15.32 55.08
CA LEU A 545 -12.60 -13.93 55.50
C LEU A 545 -11.96 -13.62 56.86
N GLN A 546 -12.01 -14.56 57.81
CA GLN A 546 -11.34 -14.42 59.10
C GLN A 546 -9.83 -14.26 58.94
N LEU A 547 -9.19 -15.18 58.20
CA LEU A 547 -7.75 -15.19 58.00
C LEU A 547 -7.26 -13.96 57.25
N GLN A 548 -7.93 -13.59 56.15
CA GLN A 548 -7.57 -12.43 55.33
C GLN A 548 -7.62 -11.11 56.11
N ASN A 549 -8.45 -11.04 57.16
CA ASN A 549 -8.63 -9.84 57.96
C ASN A 549 -8.00 -9.93 59.36
N GLY A 550 -7.18 -10.95 59.62
CA GLY A 550 -6.45 -11.11 60.88
C GLY A 550 -7.36 -11.29 62.10
N LEU A 551 -8.48 -12.00 61.94
CA LEU A 551 -9.45 -12.33 63.00
C LEU A 551 -9.26 -13.77 63.54
N ASP A 552 -8.14 -14.41 63.24
CA ASP A 552 -7.79 -15.76 63.67
C ASP A 552 -7.70 -15.92 65.20
N ILE A 553 -7.37 -14.83 65.89
CA ILE A 553 -7.34 -14.76 67.36
C ILE A 553 -8.63 -14.18 67.98
N ASP A 554 -9.63 -13.79 67.19
CA ASP A 554 -10.88 -13.20 67.71
C ASP A 554 -11.76 -14.29 68.36
N ALA A 555 -11.99 -14.14 69.67
CA ALA A 555 -12.68 -15.14 70.47
C ALA A 555 -14.15 -15.36 70.02
N ASP A 556 -14.86 -14.29 69.63
CA ASP A 556 -16.27 -14.38 69.25
C ASP A 556 -16.44 -15.08 67.90
N VAL A 557 -15.56 -14.75 66.95
CA VAL A 557 -15.53 -15.39 65.63
C VAL A 557 -15.21 -16.88 65.78
N ASN A 558 -14.19 -17.23 66.56
CA ASN A 558 -13.81 -18.62 66.81
C ASN A 558 -14.92 -19.41 67.52
N ALA A 559 -15.56 -18.83 68.53
CA ALA A 559 -16.68 -19.46 69.22
C ALA A 559 -17.86 -19.76 68.25
N THR A 560 -18.20 -18.82 67.37
CA THR A 560 -19.30 -18.98 66.41
C THR A 560 -18.95 -19.97 65.29
N LEU A 561 -17.68 -20.01 64.86
CA LEU A 561 -17.14 -21.02 63.94
C LEU A 561 -17.29 -22.44 64.50
N ASP A 562 -16.89 -22.64 65.75
CA ASP A 562 -17.00 -23.94 66.41
C ASP A 562 -18.45 -24.33 66.67
N GLN A 563 -19.32 -23.38 66.98
CA GLN A 563 -20.76 -23.61 67.06
C GLN A 563 -21.32 -24.13 65.73
N LEU A 564 -20.97 -23.50 64.60
CA LEU A 564 -21.40 -23.95 63.27
C LEU A 564 -20.88 -25.36 62.95
N ARG A 565 -19.60 -25.63 63.21
CA ARG A 565 -19.01 -26.98 63.02
C ARG A 565 -19.77 -28.04 63.81
N LYS A 566 -20.01 -27.80 65.10
CA LYS A 566 -20.77 -28.71 65.97
C LYS A 566 -22.19 -28.93 65.47
N ARG A 567 -22.85 -27.89 64.97
CA ARG A 567 -24.23 -27.97 64.49
C ARG A 567 -24.34 -28.76 63.18
N ILE A 568 -23.42 -28.55 62.23
CA ILE A 568 -23.33 -29.34 61.01
C ILE A 568 -23.16 -30.83 61.37
N PHE A 569 -22.18 -31.12 62.23
CA PHE A 569 -21.89 -32.48 62.68
C PHE A 569 -23.09 -33.15 63.38
N SER A 570 -23.71 -32.46 64.35
CA SER A 570 -24.89 -32.98 65.06
C SER A 570 -26.02 -33.32 64.09
N LYS A 571 -26.27 -32.46 63.09
CA LYS A 571 -27.35 -32.66 62.13
C LYS A 571 -27.08 -33.80 61.15
N GLU A 572 -25.82 -34.02 60.80
CA GLU A 572 -25.36 -35.18 60.02
C GLU A 572 -25.68 -36.48 60.75
N CYS A 573 -25.37 -36.55 62.04
CA CYS A 573 -25.68 -37.71 62.87
C CYS A 573 -27.20 -37.96 62.99
N GLU A 574 -28.00 -36.92 63.17
CA GLU A 574 -29.47 -37.03 63.18
C GLU A 574 -30.03 -37.55 61.84
N ASN A 575 -29.45 -37.16 60.71
CA ASN A 575 -29.88 -37.65 59.39
C ASN A 575 -29.51 -39.13 59.22
N ALA A 576 -28.29 -39.51 59.60
CA ALA A 576 -27.83 -40.89 59.53
C ALA A 576 -28.70 -41.82 60.39
N GLN A 577 -29.02 -41.41 61.63
CA GLN A 577 -29.93 -42.17 62.50
C GLN A 577 -31.32 -42.34 61.85
N ARG A 578 -31.92 -41.27 61.31
CA ARG A 578 -33.22 -41.35 60.62
C ARG A 578 -33.20 -42.30 59.42
N SER A 579 -32.12 -42.32 58.66
CA SER A 579 -31.95 -43.27 57.56
C SER A 579 -31.81 -44.71 58.06
N MET A 580 -31.10 -44.95 59.18
CA MET A 580 -31.05 -46.27 59.82
C MET A 580 -32.43 -46.73 60.30
N ASP A 581 -33.23 -45.83 60.90
CA ASP A 581 -34.59 -46.15 61.35
C ASP A 581 -35.50 -46.51 60.17
N SER A 582 -35.36 -45.81 59.04
CA SER A 582 -36.09 -46.12 57.80
C SER A 582 -35.71 -47.51 57.26
N LEU A 583 -34.42 -47.84 57.23
CA LEU A 583 -33.92 -49.16 56.82
C LEU A 583 -34.42 -50.27 57.77
N ALA A 584 -34.47 -50.00 59.07
CA ALA A 584 -35.04 -50.92 60.06
C ALA A 584 -36.52 -51.18 59.79
N SER A 585 -37.29 -50.14 59.47
CA SER A 585 -38.71 -50.27 59.12
C SER A 585 -38.91 -51.06 57.83
N ALA A 586 -38.14 -50.77 56.78
CA ALA A 586 -38.20 -51.48 55.51
C ALA A 586 -37.85 -52.96 55.67
N SER A 587 -36.80 -53.27 56.45
CA SER A 587 -36.43 -54.66 56.74
C SER A 587 -37.54 -55.41 57.48
N ARG A 588 -38.23 -54.78 58.44
CA ARG A 588 -39.36 -55.42 59.15
C ARG A 588 -40.48 -55.77 58.17
N GLN A 589 -40.82 -54.85 57.27
CA GLN A 589 -41.81 -55.10 56.22
C GLN A 589 -41.40 -56.25 55.29
N SER A 590 -40.12 -56.32 54.88
CA SER A 590 -39.62 -57.44 54.07
C SER A 590 -39.73 -58.78 54.81
N MET A 591 -39.46 -58.81 56.12
CA MET A 591 -39.64 -60.01 56.94
C MET A 591 -41.11 -60.43 57.05
N GLU A 592 -42.05 -59.48 57.19
CA GLU A 592 -43.49 -59.76 57.21
C GLU A 592 -43.98 -60.38 55.89
N LEU A 593 -43.40 -59.97 54.76
CA LEU A 593 -43.68 -60.52 53.43
C LEU A 593 -42.94 -61.84 53.14
N GLY A 594 -42.06 -62.30 54.03
CA GLY A 594 -41.26 -63.50 53.87
C GLY A 594 -40.00 -63.35 53.00
N ASP A 595 -39.66 -62.13 52.56
CA ASP A 595 -38.42 -61.87 51.82
C ASP A 595 -37.26 -61.54 52.77
N TYR A 596 -36.74 -62.59 53.42
CA TYR A 596 -35.67 -62.46 54.39
C TYR A 596 -34.33 -62.05 53.77
N ILE A 597 -34.11 -62.30 52.47
CA ILE A 597 -32.87 -61.87 51.80
C ILE A 597 -32.86 -60.35 51.64
N LEU A 598 -33.98 -59.76 51.20
CA LEU A 598 -34.10 -58.32 51.11
C LEU A 598 -34.01 -57.66 52.49
N ALA A 599 -34.60 -58.28 53.52
CA ALA A 599 -34.46 -57.82 54.91
C ALA A 599 -32.99 -57.77 55.36
N ASP A 600 -32.21 -58.83 55.08
CA ASP A 600 -30.77 -58.88 55.38
C ASP A 600 -29.99 -57.77 54.68
N GLU A 601 -30.29 -57.49 53.41
CA GLU A 601 -29.65 -56.43 52.64
C GLU A 601 -29.93 -55.04 53.21
N GLN A 602 -31.16 -54.76 53.65
CA GLN A 602 -31.50 -53.48 54.29
C GLN A 602 -30.78 -53.31 55.63
N MET A 603 -30.70 -54.38 56.42
CA MET A 603 -29.96 -54.38 57.69
C MET A 603 -28.45 -54.17 57.46
N GLU A 604 -27.87 -54.77 56.43
CA GLU A 604 -26.48 -54.56 56.05
C GLU A 604 -26.20 -53.12 55.61
N ARG A 605 -27.13 -52.49 54.88
CA ARG A 605 -27.02 -51.06 54.54
C ARG A 605 -27.02 -50.18 55.79
N ALA A 606 -27.85 -50.50 56.79
CA ALA A 606 -27.87 -49.75 58.04
C ALA A 606 -26.56 -49.89 58.84
N ILE A 607 -25.98 -51.10 58.88
CA ILE A 607 -24.67 -51.34 59.52
C ILE A 607 -23.57 -50.55 58.81
N ARG A 608 -23.56 -50.55 57.47
CA ARG A 608 -22.61 -49.74 56.68
C ARG A 608 -22.78 -48.25 56.95
N LEU A 609 -24.01 -47.77 57.00
CA LEU A 609 -24.30 -46.37 57.31
C LEU A 609 -23.77 -45.96 58.70
N ALA A 610 -23.87 -46.84 59.70
CA ALA A 610 -23.24 -46.63 61.01
C ALA A 610 -21.71 -46.62 60.93
N ALA A 611 -21.12 -47.52 60.14
CA ALA A 611 -19.67 -47.59 59.95
C ALA A 611 -19.11 -46.40 59.16
N ASP A 612 -19.88 -45.80 58.26
CA ASP A 612 -19.50 -44.60 57.50
C ASP A 612 -19.60 -43.32 58.37
N ASN A 613 -20.36 -43.37 59.46
CA ASN A 613 -20.59 -42.26 60.40
C ASN A 613 -20.10 -42.62 61.81
N LYS A 614 -18.85 -43.09 61.94
CA LYS A 614 -18.29 -43.60 63.22
C LYS A 614 -18.35 -42.60 64.37
N ASP A 615 -18.16 -41.34 64.06
CA ASP A 615 -18.14 -40.26 65.05
C ASP A 615 -19.53 -39.98 65.64
N CYS A 616 -20.61 -40.47 64.99
CA CYS A 616 -21.99 -40.28 65.42
C CYS A 616 -22.47 -41.27 66.49
N ALA A 617 -21.63 -42.21 66.93
CA ALA A 617 -21.97 -43.23 67.93
C ALA A 617 -23.30 -43.98 67.66
N LEU A 618 -23.59 -44.26 66.39
CA LEU A 618 -24.83 -44.91 65.95
C LEU A 618 -24.87 -46.39 66.39
N ASN A 619 -26.01 -46.85 66.88
CA ASN A 619 -26.16 -48.23 67.38
C ASN A 619 -26.43 -49.22 66.23
N ASP A 620 -25.39 -49.94 65.81
CA ASP A 620 -25.48 -50.98 64.77
C ASP A 620 -25.76 -52.40 65.32
N GLN A 621 -25.71 -52.58 66.65
CA GLN A 621 -25.80 -53.91 67.29
C GLN A 621 -27.18 -54.53 67.10
N ALA A 622 -28.25 -53.72 67.15
CA ALA A 622 -29.61 -54.19 66.91
C ALA A 622 -29.77 -54.77 65.49
N PHE A 623 -29.13 -54.14 64.49
CA PHE A 623 -29.17 -54.61 63.10
C PHE A 623 -28.40 -55.92 62.95
N LYS A 624 -27.23 -56.05 63.58
CA LYS A 624 -26.44 -57.30 63.61
C LYS A 624 -27.24 -58.44 64.24
N ALA A 625 -27.89 -58.18 65.38
CA ALA A 625 -28.71 -59.18 66.07
C ALA A 625 -29.90 -59.65 65.20
N VAL A 626 -30.56 -58.73 64.48
CA VAL A 626 -31.63 -59.11 63.53
C VAL A 626 -31.08 -59.98 62.41
N ARG A 627 -29.95 -59.60 61.79
CA ARG A 627 -29.30 -60.42 60.74
C ARG A 627 -28.95 -61.81 61.25
N ASP A 628 -28.41 -61.92 62.46
CA ASP A 628 -28.08 -63.20 63.08
C ASP A 628 -29.33 -64.05 63.31
N SER A 629 -30.44 -63.42 63.72
CA SER A 629 -31.72 -64.10 63.95
C SER A 629 -32.37 -64.64 62.67
N ILE A 630 -32.20 -63.98 61.52
CA ILE A 630 -32.74 -64.43 60.22
C ILE A 630 -31.72 -65.20 59.39
N ARG A 631 -30.46 -65.28 59.84
CA ARG A 631 -29.36 -65.88 59.07
C ARG A 631 -29.69 -67.25 58.50
N PRO A 632 -30.31 -68.19 59.24
CA PRO A 632 -30.49 -69.53 58.69
C PRO A 632 -31.53 -69.57 57.55
N VAL A 633 -32.60 -68.75 57.63
CA VAL A 633 -33.57 -68.63 56.52
C VAL A 633 -32.99 -67.86 55.33
N VAL A 634 -32.10 -66.90 55.57
CA VAL A 634 -31.36 -66.18 54.51
C VAL A 634 -30.39 -67.11 53.79
N VAL A 635 -29.60 -67.89 54.54
CA VAL A 635 -28.65 -68.88 53.97
C VAL A 635 -29.43 -69.92 53.17
N PHE A 636 -30.50 -70.47 53.74
CA PHE A 636 -31.41 -71.38 53.03
C PHE A 636 -31.93 -70.75 51.73
N GLY A 637 -32.46 -69.54 51.78
CA GLY A 637 -32.99 -68.85 50.61
C GLY A 637 -31.92 -68.61 49.54
N ARG A 638 -30.68 -68.28 49.94
CA ARG A 638 -29.55 -68.11 49.02
C ARG A 638 -29.13 -69.42 48.37
N GLU A 639 -29.04 -70.51 49.12
CA GLU A 639 -28.76 -71.85 48.59
C GLU A 639 -29.88 -72.34 47.66
N LEU A 640 -31.14 -72.07 48.00
CA LEU A 640 -32.27 -72.40 47.12
C LEU A 640 -32.24 -71.56 45.82
N ARG A 641 -31.90 -70.26 45.90
CA ARG A 641 -31.63 -69.43 44.71
C ARG A 641 -30.47 -69.99 43.89
N ASN A 642 -29.43 -70.53 44.53
CA ASN A 642 -28.31 -71.18 43.84
C ASN A 642 -28.74 -72.47 43.12
N VAL A 643 -29.56 -73.32 43.75
CA VAL A 643 -30.18 -74.48 43.07
C VAL A 643 -30.95 -74.03 41.83
N ASN A 644 -31.78 -73.00 41.98
CA ASN A 644 -32.53 -72.42 40.86
C ASN A 644 -31.62 -71.89 39.76
N ALA A 645 -30.52 -71.22 40.11
CA ALA A 645 -29.53 -70.77 39.13
C ALA A 645 -28.84 -71.94 38.40
N LEU A 646 -28.46 -73.00 39.12
CA LEU A 646 -27.82 -74.18 38.53
C LEU A 646 -28.75 -74.90 37.54
N GLN A 647 -30.03 -75.08 37.88
CA GLN A 647 -30.99 -75.70 36.96
C GLN A 647 -31.29 -74.81 35.73
N SER A 648 -31.36 -73.48 35.89
CA SER A 648 -31.54 -72.56 34.76
C SER A 648 -30.34 -72.56 33.81
N ASN A 649 -29.14 -72.86 34.32
CA ASN A 649 -27.90 -72.95 33.54
C ASN A 649 -27.63 -74.35 32.95
N GLY A 650 -28.59 -75.27 33.02
CA GLY A 650 -28.45 -76.62 32.48
C GLY A 650 -27.56 -77.57 33.30
N ARG A 651 -27.08 -77.15 34.47
CA ARG A 651 -26.18 -77.92 35.35
C ARG A 651 -26.98 -78.84 36.28
N TYR A 652 -27.73 -79.77 35.68
CA TYR A 652 -28.74 -80.56 36.39
C TYR A 652 -28.19 -81.52 37.45
N ALA A 653 -27.01 -82.12 37.22
CA ALA A 653 -26.37 -82.98 38.21
C ALA A 653 -26.02 -82.20 39.48
N GLU A 654 -25.45 -81.01 39.31
CA GLU A 654 -25.05 -80.13 40.42
C GLU A 654 -26.28 -79.51 41.11
N ALA A 655 -27.33 -79.16 40.36
CA ALA A 655 -28.60 -78.74 40.95
C ALA A 655 -29.23 -79.86 41.80
N THR A 656 -29.15 -81.11 41.34
CA THR A 656 -29.60 -82.31 42.08
C THR A 656 -28.82 -82.46 43.38
N GLU A 657 -27.49 -82.44 43.30
CA GLU A 657 -26.62 -82.57 44.47
C GLU A 657 -26.82 -81.42 45.45
N ALA A 658 -26.89 -80.18 44.96
CA ALA A 658 -27.08 -78.99 45.79
C ALA A 658 -28.42 -79.02 46.53
N TYR A 659 -29.52 -79.42 45.88
CA TYR A 659 -30.81 -79.54 46.56
C TYR A 659 -30.82 -80.70 47.57
N LEU A 660 -30.29 -81.87 47.22
CA LEU A 660 -30.23 -83.00 48.15
C LEU A 660 -29.31 -82.73 49.34
N LYS A 661 -28.24 -81.95 49.13
CA LYS A 661 -27.41 -81.43 50.21
C LYS A 661 -28.21 -80.46 51.08
N LEU A 662 -28.90 -79.50 50.47
CA LEU A 662 -29.78 -78.56 51.17
C LEU A 662 -30.83 -79.31 52.01
N ASP A 663 -31.45 -80.35 51.45
CA ASP A 663 -32.46 -81.17 52.12
C ASP A 663 -31.90 -81.94 53.34
N ARG A 664 -30.66 -82.44 53.25
CA ARG A 664 -29.99 -83.12 54.36
C ARG A 664 -29.55 -82.17 55.48
N GLU A 665 -29.09 -80.98 55.10
CA GLU A 665 -28.47 -80.03 56.03
C GLU A 665 -29.46 -79.02 56.63
N THR A 666 -30.65 -78.88 56.04
CA THR A 666 -31.67 -77.93 56.49
C THR A 666 -32.49 -78.51 57.64
N ASP A 667 -32.48 -77.81 58.78
CA ASP A 667 -33.43 -78.07 59.85
C ASP A 667 -34.83 -77.56 59.45
N ARG A 668 -35.70 -78.50 59.06
CA ARG A 668 -37.09 -78.21 58.65
C ARG A 668 -37.91 -77.59 59.78
N ALA A 669 -37.71 -78.01 61.04
CA ALA A 669 -38.42 -77.45 62.18
C ALA A 669 -38.00 -76.00 62.45
N MET A 670 -36.75 -75.66 62.12
CA MET A 670 -36.22 -74.31 62.18
C MET A 670 -36.85 -73.40 61.11
N LEU A 671 -36.91 -73.83 59.85
CA LEU A 671 -37.53 -73.03 58.77
C LEU A 671 -39.03 -72.79 58.97
N SER A 672 -39.76 -73.77 59.54
CA SER A 672 -41.18 -73.60 59.85
C SER A 672 -41.45 -72.42 60.79
N ARG A 673 -40.50 -72.05 61.66
CA ARG A 673 -40.62 -70.85 62.53
C ARG A 673 -40.67 -69.55 61.73
N TYR A 674 -40.13 -69.55 60.52
CA TYR A 674 -40.13 -68.42 59.58
C TYR A 674 -41.25 -68.53 58.53
N LYS A 675 -42.16 -69.51 58.68
CA LYS A 675 -43.19 -69.87 57.68
C LYS A 675 -42.60 -70.22 56.31
N VAL A 676 -41.39 -70.75 56.30
CA VAL A 676 -40.71 -71.25 55.10
C VAL A 676 -40.73 -72.77 55.14
N GLU A 677 -41.16 -73.38 54.05
CA GLU A 677 -41.19 -74.84 53.91
C GLU A 677 -40.18 -75.28 52.84
N LEU A 678 -39.48 -76.37 53.12
CA LEU A 678 -38.66 -77.06 52.14
C LEU A 678 -39.48 -78.25 51.59
N PRO A 679 -39.97 -78.23 50.34
CA PRO A 679 -40.70 -79.38 49.82
C PRO A 679 -39.79 -80.63 49.77
N ALA A 680 -40.36 -81.82 49.72
CA ALA A 680 -39.55 -83.01 49.43
C ALA A 680 -38.93 -82.88 48.03
N PHE A 681 -37.72 -83.39 47.80
CA PHE A 681 -36.98 -83.18 46.55
C PHE A 681 -37.81 -83.44 45.28
N LEU A 682 -38.48 -84.59 45.21
CA LEU A 682 -39.33 -84.91 44.05
C LEU A 682 -40.48 -83.93 43.88
N ILE A 683 -41.15 -83.53 44.96
CA ILE A 683 -42.25 -82.56 44.93
C ILE A 683 -41.72 -81.20 44.45
N PHE A 684 -40.55 -80.79 44.93
CA PHE A 684 -39.92 -79.54 44.51
C PHE A 684 -39.59 -79.52 43.02
N VAL A 685 -38.92 -80.55 42.50
CA VAL A 685 -38.56 -80.59 41.07
C VAL A 685 -39.81 -80.75 40.20
N GLN A 686 -40.84 -81.47 40.67
CA GLN A 686 -42.14 -81.54 39.98
C GLN A 686 -42.86 -80.19 39.91
N GLN A 687 -42.69 -79.31 40.89
CA GLN A 687 -43.36 -78.02 40.88
C GLN A 687 -42.52 -76.91 40.23
N TYR A 688 -41.20 -76.92 40.44
CA TYR A 688 -40.29 -75.81 40.12
C TYR A 688 -39.08 -76.21 39.26
N GLY A 689 -38.86 -77.50 39.03
CA GLY A 689 -37.73 -77.98 38.23
C GLY A 689 -37.95 -77.77 36.75
N SER A 690 -36.90 -77.49 35.99
CA SER A 690 -36.95 -77.36 34.53
C SER A 690 -37.16 -78.71 33.83
N GLU A 691 -37.65 -78.68 32.60
CA GLU A 691 -37.86 -79.89 31.80
C GLU A 691 -36.57 -80.69 31.62
N GLY A 692 -35.44 -80.02 31.36
CA GLY A 692 -34.14 -80.67 31.24
C GLY A 692 -33.69 -81.35 32.54
N TRP A 693 -34.00 -80.76 33.69
CA TRP A 693 -33.69 -81.37 34.99
C TRP A 693 -34.52 -82.64 35.23
N LEU A 694 -35.81 -82.61 34.93
CA LEU A 694 -36.69 -83.79 35.02
C LEU A 694 -36.21 -84.93 34.08
N ILE A 695 -35.72 -84.61 32.87
CA ILE A 695 -35.16 -85.61 31.95
C ILE A 695 -33.90 -86.25 32.57
N HIS A 696 -33.00 -85.44 33.12
CA HIS A 696 -31.80 -85.93 33.82
C HIS A 696 -32.17 -86.85 34.99
N LEU A 697 -33.23 -86.52 35.75
CA LEU A 697 -33.64 -87.31 36.91
C LEU A 697 -34.15 -88.71 36.58
N ILE A 698 -34.70 -88.95 35.39
CA ILE A 698 -35.10 -90.31 34.98
C ILE A 698 -33.89 -91.26 35.05
N ASP A 699 -32.77 -90.85 34.46
CA ASP A 699 -31.56 -91.67 34.47
C ASP A 699 -30.91 -91.72 35.84
N HIS A 700 -30.92 -90.61 36.58
CA HIS A 700 -30.40 -90.54 37.94
C HIS A 700 -31.07 -91.58 38.85
N PHE A 701 -32.41 -91.61 38.89
CA PHE A 701 -33.16 -92.54 39.72
C PHE A 701 -33.06 -93.99 39.24
N VAL A 702 -33.00 -94.23 37.92
CA VAL A 702 -32.73 -95.56 37.37
C VAL A 702 -31.38 -96.10 37.86
N ASN A 703 -30.33 -95.27 37.84
CA ASN A 703 -29.00 -95.66 38.31
C ASN A 703 -28.96 -95.91 39.82
N GLN A 704 -29.82 -95.25 40.60
CA GLN A 704 -29.99 -95.47 42.04
C GLN A 704 -30.88 -96.66 42.40
N GLN A 705 -31.29 -97.47 41.41
CA GLN A 705 -32.21 -98.60 41.60
C GLN A 705 -33.61 -98.20 42.13
N ASP A 706 -34.02 -96.94 41.91
CA ASP A 706 -35.37 -96.45 42.18
C ASP A 706 -36.14 -96.12 40.88
N PRO A 707 -36.56 -97.14 40.13
CA PRO A 707 -37.28 -96.93 38.88
C PRO A 707 -38.69 -96.34 39.09
N ASN A 708 -39.24 -96.34 40.32
CA ASN A 708 -40.55 -95.73 40.59
C ASN A 708 -40.45 -94.20 40.58
N SER A 709 -39.43 -93.62 41.21
CA SER A 709 -39.17 -92.18 41.15
C SER A 709 -38.80 -91.72 39.74
N ALA A 710 -38.04 -92.54 39.00
CA ALA A 710 -37.78 -92.30 37.58
C ALA A 710 -39.08 -92.30 36.74
N LEU A 711 -40.02 -93.22 37.01
CA LEU A 711 -41.33 -93.25 36.36
C LEU A 711 -42.18 -92.03 36.71
N THR A 712 -42.10 -91.55 37.95
CA THR A 712 -42.76 -90.30 38.38
C THR A 712 -42.21 -89.09 37.63
N ALA A 713 -40.88 -88.94 37.51
CA ALA A 713 -40.26 -87.87 36.71
C ALA A 713 -40.64 -87.94 35.23
N ALA A 714 -40.65 -89.15 34.65
CA ALA A 714 -41.08 -89.37 33.27
C ALA A 714 -42.56 -89.01 33.05
N ARG A 715 -43.44 -89.33 34.01
CA ARG A 715 -44.86 -88.95 33.95
C ARG A 715 -45.05 -87.45 34.08
N GLU A 716 -44.27 -86.79 34.94
CA GLU A 716 -44.33 -85.33 35.09
C GLU A 716 -43.98 -84.61 33.78
N LEU A 717 -42.95 -85.06 33.06
CA LEU A 717 -42.64 -84.55 31.72
C LEU A 717 -43.81 -84.70 30.74
N LEU A 718 -44.57 -85.80 30.82
CA LEU A 718 -45.76 -86.00 30.00
C LEU A 718 -46.93 -85.10 30.41
N THR A 719 -47.09 -84.81 31.70
CA THR A 719 -48.05 -83.84 32.22
C THR A 719 -47.74 -82.44 31.70
N ARG A 720 -46.44 -82.09 31.61
CA ARG A 720 -45.95 -80.84 31.03
C ARG A 720 -45.89 -80.82 29.50
N HIS A 721 -46.48 -81.82 28.85
CA HIS A 721 -46.52 -81.95 27.39
C HIS A 721 -45.15 -82.06 26.69
N VAL A 722 -44.10 -82.48 27.39
CA VAL A 722 -42.77 -82.69 26.78
C VAL A 722 -42.82 -83.91 25.84
N PRO A 723 -42.40 -83.79 24.57
CA PRO A 723 -42.45 -84.90 23.62
C PRO A 723 -41.59 -86.10 24.06
N PRO A 724 -42.13 -87.34 24.09
CA PRO A 724 -41.38 -88.54 24.48
C PRO A 724 -40.12 -88.82 23.63
N ALA A 725 -40.03 -88.23 22.44
CA ALA A 725 -38.85 -88.31 21.59
C ALA A 725 -37.62 -87.68 22.29
N ASN A 726 -37.81 -86.61 23.06
CA ASN A 726 -36.73 -85.83 23.68
C ASN A 726 -36.04 -86.60 24.82
N PHE A 727 -36.72 -87.57 25.43
CA PHE A 727 -36.20 -88.41 26.50
C PHE A 727 -36.43 -89.91 26.25
N ARG A 728 -36.42 -90.29 24.96
CA ARG A 728 -36.65 -91.66 24.50
C ARG A 728 -35.66 -92.67 25.10
N GLN A 729 -34.38 -92.32 25.17
CA GLN A 729 -33.34 -93.21 25.71
C GLN A 729 -33.49 -93.42 27.24
N PRO A 730 -33.70 -92.35 28.05
CA PRO A 730 -34.10 -92.51 29.44
C PRO A 730 -35.32 -93.42 29.64
N LEU A 731 -36.38 -93.27 28.83
CA LEU A 731 -37.56 -94.14 28.90
C LEU A 731 -37.22 -95.62 28.66
N ILE A 732 -36.35 -95.93 27.69
CA ILE A 732 -35.92 -97.32 27.42
C ILE A 732 -35.14 -97.88 28.63
N ARG A 733 -34.23 -97.09 29.22
CA ARG A 733 -33.47 -97.52 30.41
C ARG A 733 -34.38 -97.74 31.61
N LEU A 734 -35.31 -96.82 31.85
CA LEU A 734 -36.36 -96.94 32.85
C LEU A 734 -37.19 -98.21 32.67
N GLY A 735 -37.66 -98.47 31.44
CA GLY A 735 -38.40 -99.68 31.13
C GLY A 735 -37.63 -100.94 31.50
N ARG A 736 -36.34 -101.03 31.13
CA ARG A 736 -35.48 -102.16 31.52
C ARG A 736 -35.40 -102.31 33.03
N ALA A 737 -35.16 -101.22 33.76
CA ALA A 737 -35.04 -101.23 35.21
C ALA A 737 -36.33 -101.69 35.91
N LEU A 738 -37.50 -101.23 35.45
CA LEU A 738 -38.80 -101.69 35.96
C LEU A 738 -38.99 -103.20 35.72
N ALA A 739 -38.61 -103.71 34.54
CA ALA A 739 -38.71 -105.13 34.26
C ALA A 739 -37.81 -105.98 35.17
N PHE A 740 -36.57 -105.53 35.42
CA PHE A 740 -35.68 -106.19 36.38
C PHE A 740 -36.28 -106.19 37.80
N GLN A 741 -36.83 -105.05 38.24
CA GLN A 741 -37.44 -104.92 39.56
C GLN A 741 -38.66 -105.84 39.73
N ASP A 742 -39.56 -105.90 38.74
CA ASP A 742 -40.74 -106.76 38.78
C ASP A 742 -40.37 -108.24 38.79
N ARG A 743 -39.32 -108.63 38.04
CA ARG A 743 -38.80 -110.01 38.07
C ARG A 743 -38.19 -110.37 39.41
N GLN A 744 -37.42 -109.48 40.03
CA GLN A 744 -36.92 -109.70 41.39
C GLN A 744 -38.05 -109.84 42.42
N ARG A 745 -39.17 -109.14 42.20
CA ARG A 745 -40.38 -109.24 43.03
C ARG A 745 -41.26 -110.46 42.72
N GLY A 746 -40.82 -111.36 41.84
CA GLY A 746 -41.52 -112.61 41.54
C GLY A 746 -42.74 -112.46 40.65
N VAL A 747 -42.90 -111.35 39.91
CA VAL A 747 -44.01 -111.19 38.97
C VAL A 747 -43.86 -112.21 37.83
N SER A 748 -44.78 -113.18 37.77
CA SER A 748 -44.80 -114.27 36.78
C SER A 748 -45.87 -114.04 35.71
N GLY A 749 -45.56 -114.23 34.43
CA GLY A 749 -46.51 -114.09 33.32
C GLY A 749 -45.90 -113.49 32.05
N ASP A 750 -46.76 -113.16 31.06
CA ASP A 750 -46.33 -112.45 29.85
C ASP A 750 -45.95 -111.01 30.19
N TRP A 751 -44.76 -110.59 29.75
CA TRP A 751 -44.22 -109.23 29.93
C TRP A 751 -45.19 -108.16 29.43
N LYS A 752 -46.02 -108.48 28.42
CA LYS A 752 -47.04 -107.58 27.88
C LYS A 752 -48.10 -107.19 28.91
N GLN A 753 -48.43 -108.06 29.87
CA GLN A 753 -49.41 -107.74 30.92
C GLN A 753 -48.75 -106.98 32.07
N ALA A 754 -47.54 -107.38 32.45
CA ALA A 754 -46.79 -106.76 33.55
C ALA A 754 -46.42 -105.29 33.25
N VAL A 755 -45.98 -104.99 32.02
CA VAL A 755 -45.60 -103.63 31.63
C VAL A 755 -46.76 -102.63 31.68
N LEU A 756 -48.00 -103.09 31.50
CA LEU A 756 -49.19 -102.23 31.52
C LEU A 756 -49.47 -101.63 32.90
N GLN A 757 -48.98 -102.24 33.99
CA GLN A 757 -49.07 -101.65 35.33
C GLN A 757 -48.26 -100.35 35.43
N HIS A 758 -47.18 -100.25 34.65
CA HIS A 758 -46.30 -99.09 34.61
C HIS A 758 -46.70 -98.10 33.51
N SER A 759 -46.95 -98.58 32.29
CA SER A 759 -47.30 -97.71 31.15
C SER A 759 -48.76 -97.25 31.16
N LYS A 760 -49.66 -97.97 31.85
CA LYS A 760 -51.11 -97.77 31.85
C LYS A 760 -51.71 -97.68 30.43
N ALA A 761 -51.13 -98.39 29.47
CA ALA A 761 -51.47 -98.32 28.05
C ALA A 761 -51.31 -96.93 27.40
N ASP A 762 -50.56 -96.00 28.03
CA ASP A 762 -50.28 -94.70 27.43
C ASP A 762 -49.36 -94.88 26.20
N LYS A 763 -49.91 -94.59 25.02
CA LYS A 763 -49.21 -94.70 23.73
C LYS A 763 -47.93 -93.87 23.66
N ARG A 764 -47.76 -92.87 24.54
CA ARG A 764 -46.55 -92.05 24.65
C ARG A 764 -45.39 -92.79 25.32
N LEU A 765 -45.67 -93.81 26.14
CA LEU A 765 -44.67 -94.60 26.85
C LEU A 765 -44.19 -95.84 26.07
N LYS A 766 -44.44 -95.92 24.75
CA LYS A 766 -43.97 -97.04 23.90
C LYS A 766 -42.46 -97.33 24.01
N ALA A 767 -41.64 -96.29 24.21
CA ALA A 767 -40.20 -96.45 24.39
C ALA A 767 -39.87 -97.18 25.71
N LEU A 768 -40.62 -96.87 26.77
CA LEU A 768 -40.54 -97.58 28.05
C LEU A 768 -41.01 -99.02 27.90
N GLU A 769 -42.12 -99.27 27.21
CA GLU A 769 -42.59 -100.64 26.97
C GLU A 769 -41.58 -101.48 26.19
N LYS A 770 -40.91 -100.87 25.21
CA LYS A 770 -39.82 -101.51 24.47
C LYS A 770 -38.65 -101.85 25.40
N GLY A 771 -38.23 -100.90 26.24
CA GLY A 771 -37.19 -101.14 27.24
C GLY A 771 -37.56 -102.26 28.21
N TYR A 772 -38.79 -102.27 28.70
CA TYR A 772 -39.30 -103.28 29.62
C TYR A 772 -39.26 -104.68 29.02
N LYS A 773 -39.72 -104.84 27.77
CA LYS A 773 -39.59 -106.10 27.02
C LYS A 773 -38.14 -106.59 26.98
N ASP A 774 -37.20 -105.70 26.64
CA ASP A 774 -35.78 -106.04 26.54
C ASP A 774 -35.23 -106.49 27.90
N GLY A 775 -35.55 -105.76 28.98
CA GLY A 775 -35.15 -106.08 30.34
C GLY A 775 -35.71 -107.44 30.78
N TRP A 776 -37.02 -107.64 30.59
CA TRP A 776 -37.76 -108.84 31.01
C TRP A 776 -37.24 -110.13 30.37
N LYS A 777 -36.76 -110.05 29.13
CA LYS A 777 -36.14 -111.17 28.40
C LYS A 777 -34.70 -111.43 28.81
N LYS A 778 -33.95 -110.40 29.19
CA LYS A 778 -32.56 -110.54 29.66
C LYS A 778 -32.48 -110.99 31.11
N SER A 779 -33.53 -110.76 31.90
CA SER A 779 -33.71 -111.29 33.25
C SER A 779 -34.25 -112.73 33.29
N THR A 780 -34.34 -113.43 32.16
CA THR A 780 -34.72 -114.86 32.14
C THR A 780 -33.48 -115.69 32.45
N PRO A 781 -33.49 -116.59 33.46
CA PRO A 781 -32.34 -117.46 33.74
C PRO A 781 -32.04 -118.33 32.52
N GLY A 782 -30.77 -118.54 32.20
CA GLY A 782 -30.38 -119.69 31.39
C GLY A 782 -30.92 -120.97 32.04
N ARG A 783 -31.32 -121.94 31.21
CA ARG A 783 -31.87 -123.26 31.55
C ARG A 783 -31.47 -123.80 32.92
#